data_AF-A0A0N7KXV2-F1
#
_entry.id   AF-A0A0N7KXV2-F1
#
_cell.length_a   1.000
_cell.length_b   1.000
_cell.length_c   1.000
_cell.angle_alpha   90.00
_cell.angle_beta   90.00
_cell.angle_gamma   90.00
#
_symmetry.space_group_name_H-M   'P 1'
#
loop_
_entity.id
_entity.type
_entity.pdbx_description
1 polymer ?
#
loop_
_entity_poly.entity_id
_entity_poly.type
_entity_poly.pdbx_seq_one_letter_code
_entity_poly.pdbx_strand_id
1 'polypeptide(L)'
;MKLSQLDMGRNITAFDPSAFDKLQAAIAAPASGSASSSTGQSGGQGSTTGSGSTTGSSGTSSGAVTPSVDSGAGTTHPGTGATEGSGQNGSSATGSAAAKTVTITWRWGETIALGKSEFDPTHGDKLDFGWFQAGNFTIEEKSGSVEIGIPTNQQRYVLQGVTLTQLSLDNIIAKDASAVLAWRTALGGKAVEPEAGSSTTTTPGQTTPGANAETGAGAHTGSDGGTGANTGSGTNAGSNTGAGAGTGSGAHTGTEGGAGSANAGTGGSTGGGAQAGTDNGAGANSGAGTNAGSGASGNGSSSNGGAYAKEWSADTVYHGGDRVAMHGKVYVAGWWTQNDDPSKSSNVVWKYAGLLDTTPVLASAPEDLAATAIKSNAVVLVWDKAEVNGYGNVSAYKIYEGNTLLATTTGTCLKLTDLSAGSTHSFTVSAVDEAGESLHSNAVSVTLPTGDAHVGGHEQYFSPYIDMSLSSSQDLVKVAKDAHISNFTLAFVMTGGAHSDAVQWGGLGGNIGAGVDTHWNGVTIKSQVDAIHALGGEVTISFGGAVGTEAAVQIASEMGGSTITQAAVDKLAAAYESVITRYDVHKLDFDIEGAAMQNHTANVLRAQAIAQLQAKYTDVEFAYTLPVLTTGLTQDGIDILKVSKANGMRIDVVSIMAMDYYQGIEDMGQGAIDATLKTLSQVRSVGLDAKIGIIPMIGVNDTTAGTGGKEIFTVEDAYQLMAFADGNPDVSHISMWSIGRDHPGTGLSPSASGLADLQHYEFSKIFSAI
;
A
#
# COMPACT_ATOMS: atom_id res chain seq x y z
N MET A 1 40.19 1.12 -4.64
CA MET A 1 40.66 1.61 -3.31
C MET A 1 39.61 1.20 -2.27
N LYS A 2 39.83 1.44 -0.96
CA LYS A 2 38.83 1.14 0.08
C LYS A 2 37.82 2.30 0.20
N LEU A 3 36.52 1.99 0.22
CA LEU A 3 35.49 2.94 0.65
C LEU A 3 35.53 3.04 2.18
N SER A 4 36.26 4.02 2.72
CA SER A 4 36.27 4.26 4.18
C SER A 4 36.63 5.70 4.58
N GLN A 5 36.66 6.66 3.65
CA GLN A 5 36.94 8.08 3.91
C GLN A 5 36.18 8.98 2.94
N LEU A 6 34.92 9.28 3.28
CA LEU A 6 34.18 10.47 2.83
C LEU A 6 33.59 11.07 4.10
N ASP A 7 34.13 12.23 4.51
CA ASP A 7 33.78 12.91 5.75
C ASP A 7 32.61 13.88 5.47
N MET A 8 31.45 13.64 6.10
CA MET A 8 30.20 14.34 5.76
C MET A 8 30.11 15.70 6.46
N GLY A 9 30.79 16.70 5.89
CA GLY A 9 30.89 18.05 6.45
C GLY A 9 29.61 18.91 6.39
N ARG A 10 28.64 18.68 7.28
CA ARG A 10 27.72 19.72 7.79
C ARG A 10 27.54 19.56 9.31
N ASN A 11 27.63 20.66 10.06
CA ASN A 11 27.38 20.68 11.51
C ASN A 11 25.87 20.65 11.81
N ILE A 12 25.23 19.51 11.60
CA ILE A 12 24.13 19.11 12.50
C ILE A 12 24.78 18.80 13.86
N THR A 13 24.11 19.09 14.98
CA THR A 13 24.63 18.75 16.31
C THR A 13 24.91 17.24 16.40
N ALA A 14 26.18 16.87 16.55
CA ALA A 14 26.63 15.50 16.35
C ALA A 14 25.91 14.49 17.27
N PHE A 15 25.03 13.70 16.66
CA PHE A 15 24.31 12.56 17.21
C PHE A 15 25.30 11.59 17.87
N ASP A 16 25.40 11.59 19.21
CA ASP A 16 26.36 10.78 19.97
C ASP A 16 25.87 9.33 20.11
N PRO A 17 26.49 8.34 19.43
CA PRO A 17 26.08 6.94 19.55
C PRO A 17 26.36 6.37 20.96
N SER A 18 27.18 7.05 21.77
CA SER A 18 27.44 6.68 23.17
C SER A 18 26.28 7.07 24.10
N ALA A 19 25.40 7.99 23.71
CA ALA A 19 24.19 8.33 24.48
C ALA A 19 23.19 7.17 24.45
N PHE A 20 22.97 6.59 23.26
CA PHE A 20 22.07 5.44 23.03
C PHE A 20 22.32 4.28 23.99
N ASP A 21 23.57 3.83 24.15
CA ASP A 21 23.88 2.65 24.96
C ASP A 21 23.61 2.87 26.46
N LYS A 22 23.64 4.12 26.93
CA LYS A 22 23.25 4.49 28.30
C LYS A 22 21.72 4.56 28.44
N LEU A 23 21.04 5.02 27.39
CA LEU A 23 19.61 5.28 27.35
C LEU A 23 18.80 3.98 27.20
N GLN A 24 19.20 3.09 26.28
CA GLN A 24 18.60 1.76 26.13
C GLN A 24 18.76 0.94 27.42
N ALA A 25 19.90 1.07 28.12
CA ALA A 25 20.12 0.46 29.43
C ALA A 25 19.23 1.04 30.54
N ALA A 26 18.77 2.30 30.42
CA ALA A 26 17.81 2.90 31.34
C ALA A 26 16.36 2.48 31.03
N ILE A 27 15.99 2.37 29.75
CA ILE A 27 14.66 1.90 29.31
C ILE A 27 14.46 0.42 29.65
N ALA A 28 15.51 -0.40 29.47
CA ALA A 28 15.48 -1.84 29.78
C ALA A 28 15.59 -2.17 31.28
N ALA A 29 15.77 -1.18 32.15
CA ALA A 29 15.87 -1.41 33.60
C ALA A 29 14.47 -1.55 34.23
N PRO A 30 14.12 -2.70 34.83
CA PRO A 30 12.86 -2.82 35.54
C PRO A 30 12.86 -1.88 36.75
N ALA A 31 11.73 -1.22 37.01
CA ALA A 31 11.57 -0.18 38.04
C ALA A 31 11.69 -0.73 39.48
N SER A 32 12.91 -1.07 39.91
CA SER A 32 13.20 -1.47 41.27
C SER A 32 12.99 -0.28 42.22
N GLY A 33 11.98 -0.38 43.08
CA GLY A 33 11.52 0.73 43.91
C GLY A 33 12.60 1.29 44.84
N SER A 34 12.81 2.60 44.77
CA SER A 34 13.70 3.35 45.66
C SER A 34 13.18 3.33 47.11
N ALA A 35 13.66 2.37 47.90
CA ALA A 35 13.46 2.35 49.35
C ALA A 35 14.37 3.40 50.00
N SER A 36 13.85 4.63 50.17
CA SER A 36 14.61 5.72 50.79
C SER A 36 14.84 5.47 52.29
N SER A 37 16.08 5.15 52.65
CA SER A 37 16.53 4.93 54.03
C SER A 37 16.69 6.25 54.78
N SER A 38 15.56 6.84 55.19
CA SER A 38 15.55 8.05 56.02
C SER A 38 15.97 7.74 57.47
N THR A 39 17.23 7.97 57.81
CA THR A 39 17.69 8.05 59.21
C THR A 39 16.93 9.17 59.92
N GLY A 40 16.09 8.80 60.89
CA GLY A 40 15.11 9.72 61.47
C GLY A 40 15.64 10.69 62.53
N GLN A 41 14.83 11.71 62.81
CA GLN A 41 14.89 12.47 64.06
C GLN A 41 13.46 12.76 64.56
N SER A 42 13.33 13.13 65.83
CA SER A 42 12.10 12.94 66.64
C SER A 42 11.15 14.15 66.70
N GLY A 43 9.83 13.90 66.77
CA GLY A 43 8.89 14.83 67.41
C GLY A 43 7.39 14.59 67.13
N GLY A 44 6.53 14.79 68.14
CA GLY A 44 5.07 14.95 67.98
C GLY A 44 4.19 13.77 68.43
N GLN A 45 3.12 14.06 69.20
CA GLN A 45 2.15 13.08 69.74
C GLN A 45 0.73 13.28 69.15
N GLY A 46 -0.08 12.21 69.11
CA GLY A 46 -1.51 12.21 68.74
C GLY A 46 -1.83 11.03 67.79
N SER A 47 -2.61 9.98 68.10
CA SER A 47 -3.90 9.87 68.84
C SER A 47 -5.03 10.60 68.09
N THR A 48 -6.14 10.00 67.63
CA THR A 48 -6.91 8.81 68.10
C THR A 48 -7.65 8.01 66.99
N THR A 49 -8.09 6.78 67.31
CA THR A 49 -9.25 5.94 66.82
C THR A 49 -10.21 6.45 65.72
N GLY A 50 -10.91 5.66 64.89
CA GLY A 50 -11.17 4.19 64.73
C GLY A 50 -12.22 3.98 63.58
N SER A 51 -12.35 2.87 62.85
CA SER A 51 -12.71 1.46 63.16
C SER A 51 -14.21 1.08 63.01
N GLY A 52 -14.59 0.38 61.92
CA GLY A 52 -15.84 -0.41 61.76
C GLY A 52 -17.06 0.25 61.06
N SER A 53 -18.15 -0.43 60.67
CA SER A 53 -18.39 -1.88 60.41
C SER A 53 -19.79 -2.19 59.80
N THR A 54 -19.88 -3.15 58.85
CA THR A 54 -20.95 -4.17 58.61
C THR A 54 -22.47 -3.87 58.33
N THR A 55 -22.94 -4.42 57.18
CA THR A 55 -24.13 -5.32 56.93
C THR A 55 -25.62 -4.87 56.91
N GLY A 56 -26.35 -5.42 55.90
CA GLY A 56 -27.76 -5.90 55.99
C GLY A 56 -28.84 -5.04 55.27
N SER A 57 -29.98 -5.57 54.79
CA SER A 57 -30.41 -6.97 54.51
C SER A 57 -31.64 -7.03 53.56
N SER A 58 -32.08 -8.24 53.19
CA SER A 58 -33.09 -8.62 52.18
C SER A 58 -34.58 -8.34 52.47
N GLY A 59 -35.44 -8.34 51.43
CA GLY A 59 -36.91 -8.50 51.50
C GLY A 59 -37.52 -9.00 50.17
N THR A 60 -38.64 -9.74 50.20
CA THR A 60 -39.18 -10.53 49.04
C THR A 60 -40.72 -10.65 48.99
N SER A 61 -41.26 -11.32 47.94
CA SER A 61 -42.63 -11.87 47.74
C SER A 61 -43.72 -10.95 47.12
N SER A 62 -44.78 -11.44 46.42
CA SER A 62 -44.98 -12.66 45.58
C SER A 62 -46.34 -12.67 44.83
N GLY A 63 -46.36 -13.15 43.56
CA GLY A 63 -47.51 -13.80 42.87
C GLY A 63 -48.68 -12.94 42.32
N ALA A 64 -49.68 -13.50 41.60
CA ALA A 64 -49.75 -14.72 40.75
C ALA A 64 -51.13 -14.83 40.00
N VAL A 65 -51.23 -15.78 39.04
CA VAL A 65 -52.47 -16.40 38.45
C VAL A 65 -53.22 -15.68 37.29
N THR A 66 -53.66 -16.49 36.30
CA THR A 66 -54.57 -16.16 35.16
C THR A 66 -55.82 -17.07 35.17
N PRO A 67 -56.83 -16.89 34.28
CA PRO A 67 -57.04 -17.89 33.22
C PRO A 67 -57.67 -17.37 31.88
N SER A 68 -57.93 -18.31 30.95
CA SER A 68 -58.53 -18.20 29.59
C SER A 68 -60.09 -18.07 29.63
N VAL A 69 -60.95 -18.05 28.58
CA VAL A 69 -61.00 -18.80 27.29
C VAL A 69 -61.97 -18.18 26.22
N ASP A 70 -61.81 -18.59 24.95
CA ASP A 70 -62.82 -18.76 23.84
C ASP A 70 -63.43 -17.51 23.12
N SER A 71 -63.99 -17.56 21.88
CA SER A 71 -64.34 -18.69 20.97
C SER A 71 -64.53 -18.35 19.46
N GLY A 72 -64.19 -19.31 18.57
CA GLY A 72 -64.86 -19.65 17.28
C GLY A 72 -64.65 -18.79 16.00
N ALA A 73 -65.07 -19.20 14.78
CA ALA A 73 -65.33 -20.54 14.18
C ALA A 73 -65.66 -20.47 12.65
N GLY A 74 -65.36 -21.53 11.86
CA GLY A 74 -65.85 -21.79 10.46
C GLY A 74 -64.90 -21.40 9.31
N THR A 75 -64.40 -22.25 8.38
CA THR A 75 -64.97 -23.21 7.37
C THR A 75 -65.63 -22.55 6.15
N THR A 76 -65.46 -22.95 4.88
CA THR A 76 -65.24 -24.30 4.27
C THR A 76 -64.34 -24.33 2.99
N HIS A 77 -63.94 -25.54 2.56
CA HIS A 77 -63.27 -25.89 1.28
C HIS A 77 -64.27 -26.60 0.32
N PRO A 78 -63.99 -26.77 -0.99
CA PRO A 78 -63.32 -27.99 -1.54
C PRO A 78 -62.36 -27.67 -2.73
N GLY A 79 -61.60 -28.56 -3.40
CA GLY A 79 -61.32 -30.01 -3.34
C GLY A 79 -60.78 -30.48 -4.72
N THR A 80 -60.15 -31.64 -4.97
CA THR A 80 -59.60 -32.75 -4.13
C THR A 80 -58.05 -32.73 -4.17
N GLY A 81 -57.19 -33.72 -4.43
CA GLY A 81 -57.20 -35.18 -4.73
C GLY A 81 -55.83 -35.58 -5.37
N ALA A 82 -55.11 -36.71 -5.14
CA ALA A 82 -55.34 -38.08 -4.60
C ALA A 82 -55.75 -39.15 -5.63
N THR A 83 -55.19 -40.38 -5.70
CA THR A 83 -53.96 -41.04 -5.16
C THR A 83 -53.83 -42.46 -5.74
N GLU A 84 -52.63 -42.99 -6.03
CA GLU A 84 -52.19 -44.43 -6.08
C GLU A 84 -50.78 -44.54 -6.74
N GLY A 85 -49.95 -45.60 -6.59
CA GLY A 85 -50.02 -46.77 -5.70
C GLY A 85 -49.10 -47.95 -6.11
N SER A 86 -47.84 -48.00 -5.63
CA SER A 86 -46.80 -49.06 -5.89
C SER A 86 -46.29 -49.22 -7.35
N GLY A 87 -45.12 -49.79 -7.67
CA GLY A 87 -43.91 -50.06 -6.87
C GLY A 87 -43.15 -51.35 -7.24
N GLN A 88 -41.89 -51.26 -7.71
CA GLN A 88 -40.84 -52.30 -7.53
C GLN A 88 -39.41 -51.88 -7.97
N ASN A 89 -38.42 -52.55 -7.37
CA ASN A 89 -36.94 -52.44 -7.47
C ASN A 89 -36.30 -51.98 -8.79
N GLY A 90 -35.25 -51.14 -8.69
CA GLY A 90 -34.31 -50.84 -9.78
C GLY A 90 -33.06 -50.07 -9.32
N SER A 91 -31.98 -50.80 -9.02
CA SER A 91 -30.62 -50.36 -8.61
C SER A 91 -30.24 -48.87 -8.70
N SER A 92 -29.79 -48.33 -7.57
CA SER A 92 -29.15 -47.02 -7.37
C SER A 92 -28.10 -46.60 -8.41
N ALA A 93 -28.17 -45.34 -8.84
CA ALA A 93 -27.03 -44.54 -9.31
C ALA A 93 -27.30 -43.05 -9.01
N THR A 94 -26.88 -42.57 -7.84
CA THR A 94 -26.97 -41.15 -7.46
C THR A 94 -25.85 -40.37 -8.14
N GLY A 95 -26.19 -39.56 -9.14
CA GLY A 95 -25.26 -38.54 -9.65
C GLY A 95 -25.07 -37.45 -8.60
N SER A 96 -23.87 -37.35 -8.02
CA SER A 96 -23.51 -36.19 -7.20
C SER A 96 -23.53 -34.94 -8.07
N ALA A 97 -24.21 -33.88 -7.63
CA ALA A 97 -23.94 -32.56 -8.16
C ALA A 97 -22.48 -32.20 -7.87
N ALA A 98 -21.80 -31.54 -8.81
CA ALA A 98 -20.47 -31.02 -8.57
C ALA A 98 -20.55 -29.82 -7.62
N ALA A 99 -19.61 -29.75 -6.66
CA ALA A 99 -19.51 -28.65 -5.71
C ALA A 99 -19.39 -27.30 -6.43
N LYS A 100 -20.24 -26.35 -6.07
CA LYS A 100 -20.37 -25.05 -6.72
C LYS A 100 -19.49 -24.02 -6.03
N THR A 101 -19.06 -23.02 -6.79
CA THR A 101 -18.48 -21.79 -6.22
C THR A 101 -19.42 -20.64 -6.55
N VAL A 102 -19.93 -19.97 -5.51
CA VAL A 102 -20.75 -18.77 -5.63
C VAL A 102 -19.86 -17.56 -5.33
N THR A 103 -19.45 -16.86 -6.38
CA THR A 103 -18.62 -15.65 -6.23
C THR A 103 -19.45 -14.50 -5.69
N ILE A 104 -19.04 -13.99 -4.52
CA ILE A 104 -19.53 -12.77 -3.91
C ILE A 104 -19.08 -11.61 -4.80
N THR A 105 -20.04 -10.87 -5.35
CA THR A 105 -19.81 -9.83 -6.35
C THR A 105 -20.59 -8.57 -5.97
N TRP A 106 -20.01 -7.40 -6.25
CA TRP A 106 -20.65 -6.12 -5.99
C TRP A 106 -21.89 -5.93 -6.87
N ARG A 107 -23.07 -5.90 -6.25
CA ARG A 107 -24.36 -5.65 -6.89
C ARG A 107 -25.21 -4.69 -6.06
N TRP A 108 -25.16 -3.42 -6.42
CA TRP A 108 -25.74 -2.32 -5.66
C TRP A 108 -27.21 -2.56 -5.30
N GLY A 109 -27.53 -2.54 -4.01
CA GLY A 109 -28.89 -2.67 -3.48
C GLY A 109 -29.56 -4.05 -3.62
N GLU A 110 -28.89 -5.07 -4.17
CA GLU A 110 -29.50 -6.40 -4.34
C GLU A 110 -29.61 -7.17 -3.01
N THR A 111 -30.73 -7.88 -2.81
CA THR A 111 -30.86 -8.92 -1.79
C THR A 111 -30.92 -10.27 -2.49
N ILE A 112 -29.82 -11.01 -2.41
CA ILE A 112 -29.57 -12.23 -3.18
C ILE A 112 -29.86 -13.44 -2.30
N ALA A 113 -31.07 -13.98 -2.43
CA ALA A 113 -31.44 -15.25 -1.82
C ALA A 113 -30.70 -16.40 -2.52
N LEU A 114 -29.89 -17.14 -1.77
CA LEU A 114 -29.28 -18.40 -2.21
C LEU A 114 -30.02 -19.53 -1.50
N GLY A 115 -30.87 -20.24 -2.25
CA GLY A 115 -31.52 -21.46 -1.79
C GLY A 115 -30.60 -22.67 -1.91
N LYS A 116 -31.11 -23.83 -1.49
CA LYS A 116 -30.39 -25.11 -1.54
C LYS A 116 -30.03 -25.58 -2.96
N SER A 117 -30.63 -24.98 -4.00
CA SER A 117 -30.25 -25.19 -5.39
C SER A 117 -29.09 -24.29 -5.85
N GLU A 118 -28.80 -23.20 -5.15
CA GLU A 118 -27.75 -22.23 -5.49
C GLU A 118 -26.50 -22.39 -4.62
N PHE A 119 -26.69 -22.67 -3.33
CA PHE A 119 -25.63 -22.93 -2.36
C PHE A 119 -26.07 -23.99 -1.33
N ASP A 120 -25.36 -25.12 -1.28
CA ASP A 120 -25.53 -26.16 -0.28
C ASP A 120 -24.16 -26.56 0.30
N PRO A 121 -23.83 -26.17 1.54
CA PRO A 121 -22.52 -26.47 2.11
C PRO A 121 -22.30 -27.98 2.33
N THR A 122 -23.37 -28.80 2.32
CA THR A 122 -23.28 -30.27 2.41
C THR A 122 -22.84 -30.93 1.11
N HIS A 123 -22.92 -30.22 -0.03
CA HIS A 123 -22.28 -30.62 -1.30
C HIS A 123 -20.83 -30.13 -1.42
N GLY A 124 -20.30 -29.47 -0.39
CA GLY A 124 -18.98 -28.83 -0.44
C GLY A 124 -18.96 -27.49 -1.20
N ASP A 125 -20.14 -26.88 -1.40
CA ASP A 125 -20.23 -25.58 -2.08
C ASP A 125 -19.44 -24.50 -1.31
N LYS A 126 -18.85 -23.58 -2.07
CA LYS A 126 -17.95 -22.53 -1.60
C LYS A 126 -18.49 -21.14 -1.92
N LEU A 127 -18.35 -20.22 -0.97
CA LEU A 127 -18.52 -18.79 -1.18
C LEU A 127 -17.14 -18.19 -1.52
N ASP A 128 -16.98 -17.64 -2.71
CA ASP A 128 -15.74 -16.99 -3.12
C ASP A 128 -15.84 -15.48 -2.93
N PHE A 129 -15.18 -15.01 -1.88
CA PHE A 129 -15.05 -13.60 -1.52
C PHE A 129 -13.97 -12.87 -2.32
N GLY A 130 -13.12 -13.57 -3.09
CA GLY A 130 -12.05 -12.95 -3.84
C GLY A 130 -11.15 -12.09 -2.95
N TRP A 131 -11.14 -10.78 -3.19
CA TRP A 131 -10.39 -9.78 -2.39
C TRP A 131 -11.26 -8.97 -1.41
N PHE A 132 -12.51 -9.37 -1.14
CA PHE A 132 -13.29 -8.75 -0.05
C PHE A 132 -12.53 -8.91 1.28
N GLN A 133 -12.43 -7.82 2.03
CA GLN A 133 -11.86 -7.74 3.38
C GLN A 133 -12.97 -7.84 4.43
N ALA A 134 -12.61 -8.08 5.70
CA ALA A 134 -13.56 -8.12 6.83
C ALA A 134 -14.42 -6.85 6.95
N GLY A 135 -13.87 -5.67 6.61
CA GLY A 135 -14.62 -4.41 6.63
C GLY A 135 -15.63 -4.25 5.49
N ASN A 136 -15.61 -5.12 4.46
CA ASN A 136 -16.55 -5.03 3.34
C ASN A 136 -17.87 -5.76 3.60
N PHE A 137 -17.92 -6.68 4.56
CA PHE A 137 -19.11 -7.51 4.80
C PHE A 137 -19.35 -7.84 6.28
N THR A 138 -20.61 -8.04 6.65
CA THR A 138 -21.00 -8.59 7.96
C THR A 138 -21.45 -10.05 7.80
N ILE A 139 -21.32 -10.84 8.86
CA ILE A 139 -21.87 -12.21 8.93
C ILE A 139 -22.81 -12.27 10.13
N GLU A 140 -24.09 -12.54 9.90
CA GLU A 140 -25.11 -12.60 10.95
C GLU A 140 -26.07 -13.77 10.70
N GLU A 141 -26.33 -14.61 11.69
CA GLU A 141 -27.38 -15.63 11.57
C GLU A 141 -28.73 -15.07 12.03
N LYS A 142 -29.73 -15.09 11.15
CA LYS A 142 -31.10 -14.66 11.43
C LYS A 142 -32.09 -15.75 11.02
N SER A 143 -33.00 -16.12 11.93
CA SER A 143 -34.10 -17.07 11.64
C SER A 143 -33.65 -18.40 10.99
N GLY A 144 -32.47 -18.91 11.36
CA GLY A 144 -31.90 -20.14 10.79
C GLY A 144 -31.33 -19.99 9.37
N SER A 145 -30.98 -18.76 8.96
CA SER A 145 -30.29 -18.45 7.71
C SER A 145 -29.13 -17.48 7.97
N VAL A 146 -27.98 -17.72 7.37
CA VAL A 146 -26.82 -16.80 7.41
C VAL A 146 -27.04 -15.68 6.41
N GLU A 147 -27.08 -14.45 6.91
CA GLU A 147 -27.01 -13.24 6.11
C GLU A 147 -25.55 -12.77 6.01
N ILE A 148 -25.10 -12.51 4.79
CA ILE A 148 -23.84 -11.85 4.48
C ILE A 148 -24.21 -10.45 3.99
N GLY A 149 -24.18 -9.47 4.89
CA GLY A 149 -24.43 -8.07 4.54
C GLY A 149 -23.21 -7.46 3.86
N ILE A 150 -23.40 -6.58 2.87
CA ILE A 150 -22.35 -5.77 2.24
C ILE A 150 -22.80 -4.31 2.39
N PRO A 151 -22.58 -3.68 3.57
CA PRO A 151 -23.32 -2.47 3.97
C PRO A 151 -23.05 -1.27 3.06
N THR A 152 -21.79 -1.09 2.64
CA THR A 152 -21.35 -0.01 1.75
C THR A 152 -22.02 -0.03 0.37
N ASN A 153 -22.50 -1.20 -0.06
CA ASN A 153 -23.16 -1.41 -1.35
C ASN A 153 -24.68 -1.61 -1.23
N GLN A 154 -25.24 -1.41 -0.03
CA GLN A 154 -26.65 -1.67 0.34
C GLN A 154 -27.13 -3.11 0.03
N GLN A 155 -26.20 -4.04 -0.15
CA GLN A 155 -26.42 -5.38 -0.67
C GLN A 155 -26.45 -6.42 0.46
N ARG A 156 -27.09 -7.57 0.25
CA ARG A 156 -26.89 -8.77 1.09
C ARG A 156 -27.01 -10.06 0.29
N TYR A 157 -26.31 -11.10 0.71
CA TYR A 157 -26.64 -12.49 0.38
C TYR A 157 -27.35 -13.15 1.56
N VAL A 158 -28.29 -14.05 1.30
CA VAL A 158 -29.02 -14.80 2.34
C VAL A 158 -28.96 -16.29 2.02
N LEU A 159 -28.25 -17.07 2.84
CA LEU A 159 -28.10 -18.51 2.70
C LEU A 159 -29.32 -19.19 3.34
N GLN A 160 -30.37 -19.45 2.54
CA GLN A 160 -31.68 -19.83 3.05
C GLN A 160 -31.67 -21.23 3.70
N GLY A 161 -31.89 -21.29 5.01
CA GLY A 161 -31.87 -22.54 5.77
C GLY A 161 -30.47 -23.10 6.05
N VAL A 162 -29.43 -22.27 5.92
CA VAL A 162 -28.05 -22.58 6.31
C VAL A 162 -27.68 -21.76 7.54
N THR A 163 -27.34 -22.44 8.63
CA THR A 163 -26.81 -21.85 9.88
C THR A 163 -25.28 -21.80 9.86
N LEU A 164 -24.68 -21.00 10.75
CA LEU A 164 -23.23 -20.98 10.99
C LEU A 164 -22.71 -22.36 11.42
N THR A 165 -23.55 -23.17 12.08
CA THR A 165 -23.18 -24.54 12.50
C THR A 165 -23.10 -25.55 11.34
N GLN A 166 -23.62 -25.18 10.17
CA GLN A 166 -23.54 -25.97 8.93
C GLN A 166 -22.43 -25.46 7.98
N LEU A 167 -21.67 -24.44 8.39
CA LEU A 167 -20.57 -23.87 7.63
C LEU A 167 -19.23 -24.22 8.28
N SER A 168 -18.19 -24.18 7.46
CA SER A 168 -16.79 -24.38 7.83
C SER A 168 -15.91 -23.41 7.05
N LEU A 169 -14.64 -23.27 7.43
CA LEU A 169 -13.69 -22.52 6.60
C LEU A 169 -13.47 -23.17 5.23
N ASP A 170 -13.72 -24.47 5.08
CA ASP A 170 -13.68 -25.13 3.77
C ASP A 170 -14.83 -24.67 2.84
N ASN A 171 -15.90 -24.07 3.36
CA ASN A 171 -16.94 -23.44 2.54
C ASN A 171 -16.58 -22.02 2.09
N ILE A 172 -15.40 -21.50 2.45
CA ILE A 172 -14.98 -20.13 2.16
C ILE A 172 -13.74 -20.15 1.25
N ILE A 173 -13.75 -19.34 0.20
CA ILE A 173 -12.54 -18.89 -0.50
C ILE A 173 -12.42 -17.40 -0.25
N ALA A 174 -11.26 -16.96 0.24
CA ALA A 174 -10.87 -15.56 0.29
C ALA A 174 -9.35 -15.47 0.08
N LYS A 175 -8.91 -14.45 -0.65
CA LYS A 175 -7.50 -14.13 -0.87
C LYS A 175 -6.96 -13.20 0.22
N ASP A 176 -7.85 -12.41 0.83
CA ASP A 176 -7.54 -11.55 1.96
C ASP A 176 -7.67 -12.30 3.30
N ALA A 177 -6.65 -12.15 4.15
CA ALA A 177 -6.58 -12.86 5.44
C ALA A 177 -7.58 -12.34 6.48
N SER A 178 -8.02 -11.08 6.40
CA SER A 178 -9.03 -10.53 7.32
C SER A 178 -10.40 -11.15 7.07
N ALA A 179 -10.78 -11.43 5.82
CA ALA A 179 -12.02 -12.13 5.50
C ALA A 179 -12.01 -13.59 6.02
N VAL A 180 -10.88 -14.29 5.89
CA VAL A 180 -10.69 -15.62 6.52
C VAL A 180 -10.82 -15.51 8.05
N LEU A 181 -10.29 -14.45 8.67
CA LEU A 181 -10.39 -14.20 10.11
C LEU A 181 -11.83 -13.87 10.54
N ALA A 182 -12.58 -13.09 9.77
CA ALA A 182 -13.99 -12.77 10.02
C ALA A 182 -14.84 -14.05 10.01
N TRP A 183 -14.67 -14.90 8.99
CA TRP A 183 -15.31 -16.21 8.95
C TRP A 183 -14.86 -17.13 10.08
N ARG A 184 -13.57 -17.20 10.41
CA ARG A 184 -13.07 -17.99 11.55
C ARG A 184 -13.67 -17.55 12.89
N THR A 185 -13.98 -16.26 13.02
CA THR A 185 -14.63 -15.67 14.20
C THR A 185 -16.11 -16.01 14.25
N ALA A 186 -16.84 -15.81 13.15
CA ALA A 186 -18.26 -16.16 13.04
C ALA A 186 -18.53 -17.66 13.24
N LEU A 187 -17.60 -18.52 12.82
CA LEU A 187 -17.68 -19.98 12.97
C LEU A 187 -17.20 -20.49 14.34
N GLY A 188 -17.03 -19.62 15.34
CA GLY A 188 -16.87 -20.02 16.74
C GLY A 188 -15.47 -20.47 17.17
N GLY A 189 -14.43 -20.16 16.40
CA GLY A 189 -13.06 -20.00 16.90
C GLY A 189 -12.46 -21.12 17.76
N LYS A 190 -12.49 -22.39 17.31
CA LYS A 190 -11.65 -23.45 17.91
C LYS A 190 -10.31 -23.54 17.18
N ALA A 191 -9.21 -23.54 17.95
CA ALA A 191 -7.86 -23.64 17.42
C ALA A 191 -7.51 -25.07 17.00
N VAL A 192 -6.69 -25.18 15.96
CA VAL A 192 -5.87 -26.35 15.63
C VAL A 192 -4.45 -25.82 15.38
N GLU A 193 -3.44 -26.46 15.96
CA GLU A 193 -2.04 -26.08 15.76
C GLU A 193 -1.57 -26.44 14.34
N PRO A 194 -0.68 -25.66 13.72
CA PRO A 194 0.00 -26.08 12.50
C PRO A 194 1.02 -27.20 12.83
N GLU A 195 0.91 -28.35 12.18
CA GLU A 195 1.92 -29.41 12.33
C GLU A 195 3.30 -28.93 11.85
N ALA A 196 4.32 -29.13 12.68
CA ALA A 196 5.70 -28.79 12.35
C ALA A 196 6.29 -29.82 11.36
N GLY A 197 6.43 -29.44 10.09
CA GLY A 197 7.12 -30.22 9.06
C GLY A 197 8.60 -30.43 9.40
N SER A 198 8.91 -31.53 10.07
CA SER A 198 10.26 -31.81 10.57
C SER A 198 11.25 -32.16 9.47
N SER A 199 12.44 -31.55 9.55
CA SER A 199 13.63 -31.96 8.81
C SER A 199 14.84 -31.98 9.75
N THR A 200 15.24 -33.16 10.23
CA THR A 200 16.66 -33.44 10.55
C THR A 200 16.98 -34.93 10.71
N THR A 201 18.18 -35.24 10.22
CA THR A 201 18.91 -36.50 10.17
C THR A 201 19.14 -37.20 11.54
N THR A 202 19.00 -38.54 11.54
CA THR A 202 19.86 -39.58 12.19
C THR A 202 20.84 -39.16 13.32
N THR A 203 21.02 -39.86 14.45
CA THR A 203 21.03 -41.34 14.70
C THR A 203 20.79 -41.68 16.24
N PRO A 204 21.10 -42.85 16.87
CA PRO A 204 20.15 -43.46 17.84
C PRO A 204 20.60 -43.57 19.33
N GLY A 205 19.67 -43.87 20.25
CA GLY A 205 20.01 -44.14 21.68
C GLY A 205 18.90 -44.62 22.65
N GLN A 206 18.55 -45.92 22.59
CA GLN A 206 18.04 -46.81 23.68
C GLN A 206 16.87 -46.46 24.65
N THR A 207 15.99 -47.46 24.78
CA THR A 207 15.25 -47.97 25.99
C THR A 207 14.04 -47.22 26.60
N THR A 208 12.86 -47.79 26.32
CA THR A 208 11.60 -47.88 27.11
C THR A 208 11.72 -48.87 28.31
N PRO A 209 10.65 -49.18 29.10
CA PRO A 209 9.27 -48.65 29.17
C PRO A 209 8.76 -48.24 30.58
N GLY A 210 7.57 -47.61 30.63
CA GLY A 210 6.71 -47.55 31.82
C GLY A 210 5.27 -47.23 31.43
N ALA A 211 4.32 -48.12 31.72
CA ALA A 211 2.92 -47.99 31.31
C ALA A 211 1.96 -48.07 32.50
N ASN A 212 0.76 -47.49 32.36
CA ASN A 212 -0.51 -48.07 32.82
C ASN A 212 -1.71 -47.33 32.19
N ALA A 213 -2.87 -47.98 32.19
CA ALA A 213 -4.12 -47.51 31.60
C ALA A 213 -5.33 -47.87 32.50
N GLU A 214 -6.56 -47.67 31.99
CA GLU A 214 -7.86 -48.03 32.62
C GLU A 214 -8.25 -47.17 33.86
N THR A 215 -9.51 -46.91 34.24
CA THR A 215 -10.89 -46.88 33.64
C THR A 215 -11.69 -45.82 34.47
N GLY A 216 -12.95 -45.39 34.26
CA GLY A 216 -14.13 -45.71 33.41
C GLY A 216 -15.39 -45.22 34.17
N ALA A 217 -16.66 -45.34 33.75
CA ALA A 217 -17.34 -45.52 32.46
C ALA A 217 -18.89 -45.49 32.71
N GLY A 218 -19.70 -44.89 31.81
CA GLY A 218 -21.20 -44.95 31.81
C GLY A 218 -21.96 -43.84 32.58
N ALA A 219 -23.25 -43.58 32.34
CA ALA A 219 -24.23 -44.10 31.36
C ALA A 219 -25.59 -43.30 31.39
N HIS A 220 -26.46 -43.17 30.37
CA HIS A 220 -26.25 -43.19 28.90
C HIS A 220 -27.45 -42.65 28.01
N THR A 221 -28.47 -41.92 28.54
CA THR A 221 -29.68 -41.53 27.76
C THR A 221 -29.57 -40.12 27.15
N GLY A 222 -29.85 -39.83 25.86
CA GLY A 222 -30.29 -40.64 24.72
C GLY A 222 -31.52 -40.03 24.03
N SER A 223 -31.65 -39.99 22.69
CA SER A 223 -30.73 -40.27 21.56
C SER A 223 -31.25 -39.49 20.30
N ASP A 224 -30.84 -39.59 19.02
CA ASP A 224 -29.99 -40.47 18.18
C ASP A 224 -29.50 -39.65 16.93
N GLY A 225 -28.72 -40.12 15.94
CA GLY A 225 -28.13 -41.46 15.71
C GLY A 225 -27.41 -41.71 14.35
N GLY A 226 -26.70 -40.72 13.77
CA GLY A 226 -25.98 -40.86 12.47
C GLY A 226 -26.71 -40.21 11.27
N THR A 227 -26.23 -40.23 10.02
CA THR A 227 -24.98 -40.74 9.36
C THR A 227 -24.54 -39.72 8.26
N GLY A 228 -23.47 -39.84 7.44
CA GLY A 228 -22.44 -40.86 7.21
C GLY A 228 -22.69 -41.74 5.95
N ALA A 229 -21.69 -42.18 5.15
CA ALA A 229 -20.27 -41.80 5.03
C ALA A 229 -19.54 -42.45 3.79
N ASN A 230 -18.48 -41.79 3.28
CA ASN A 230 -17.21 -42.35 2.74
C ASN A 230 -17.07 -42.94 1.28
N THR A 231 -15.83 -42.84 0.77
CA THR A 231 -15.10 -43.57 -0.32
C THR A 231 -15.11 -43.06 -1.78
N GLY A 232 -13.93 -43.08 -2.44
CA GLY A 232 -13.81 -42.98 -3.92
C GLY A 232 -12.48 -42.38 -4.46
N SER A 233 -11.58 -43.20 -5.00
CA SER A 233 -10.27 -42.80 -5.57
C SER A 233 -10.28 -42.65 -7.11
N GLY A 234 -9.54 -41.67 -7.67
CA GLY A 234 -8.63 -41.96 -8.80
C GLY A 234 -8.73 -41.17 -10.14
N THR A 235 -7.57 -40.62 -10.54
CA THR A 235 -6.98 -40.57 -11.91
C THR A 235 -7.70 -39.92 -13.13
N ASN A 236 -7.17 -38.75 -13.52
CA ASN A 236 -6.44 -38.44 -14.79
C ASN A 236 -7.11 -38.47 -16.21
N ALA A 237 -6.63 -37.58 -17.08
CA ALA A 237 -6.90 -37.36 -18.52
C ALA A 237 -8.34 -36.88 -18.90
N GLY A 238 -8.57 -36.07 -19.95
CA GLY A 238 -7.68 -35.36 -20.89
C GLY A 238 -7.86 -35.76 -22.37
N SER A 239 -8.26 -34.84 -23.27
CA SER A 239 -8.18 -34.93 -24.75
C SER A 239 -8.67 -33.64 -25.46
N ASN A 240 -8.45 -33.51 -26.78
CA ASN A 240 -8.61 -32.28 -27.59
C ASN A 240 -9.16 -32.57 -29.01
N THR A 241 -9.62 -31.52 -29.75
CA THR A 241 -9.98 -31.45 -31.20
C THR A 241 -11.29 -32.14 -31.65
N GLY A 242 -12.01 -31.69 -32.71
CA GLY A 242 -11.88 -30.48 -33.57
C GLY A 242 -12.75 -30.49 -34.85
N ALA A 243 -12.86 -29.34 -35.55
CA ALA A 243 -13.54 -29.07 -36.86
C ALA A 243 -15.10 -29.18 -36.94
N GLY A 244 -15.83 -28.54 -37.88
CA GLY A 244 -15.50 -27.44 -38.83
C GLY A 244 -16.53 -27.17 -39.98
N ALA A 245 -16.71 -25.89 -40.38
CA ALA A 245 -17.28 -25.32 -41.64
C ALA A 245 -18.79 -25.46 -42.03
N GLY A 246 -19.38 -24.43 -42.69
CA GLY A 246 -20.67 -24.52 -43.44
C GLY A 246 -21.43 -23.21 -43.80
N THR A 247 -21.75 -23.00 -45.09
CA THR A 247 -22.55 -21.92 -45.79
C THR A 247 -24.09 -21.98 -45.58
N GLY A 248 -24.98 -21.06 -46.00
CA GLY A 248 -24.89 -19.71 -46.62
C GLY A 248 -26.04 -19.29 -47.60
N SER A 249 -26.72 -18.15 -47.34
CA SER A 249 -27.51 -17.23 -48.26
C SER A 249 -28.87 -17.61 -48.94
N GLY A 250 -29.68 -16.58 -49.25
CA GLY A 250 -30.94 -16.55 -50.03
C GLY A 250 -31.46 -15.09 -50.23
N ALA A 251 -32.12 -14.72 -51.35
CA ALA A 251 -32.15 -13.32 -51.83
C ALA A 251 -33.42 -12.84 -52.63
N HIS A 252 -33.26 -11.71 -53.37
CA HIS A 252 -34.21 -10.89 -54.17
C HIS A 252 -35.05 -9.87 -53.35
N THR A 253 -35.41 -8.64 -53.78
CA THR A 253 -35.09 -7.73 -54.94
C THR A 253 -35.59 -6.30 -54.56
N GLY A 254 -35.28 -5.16 -55.22
CA GLY A 254 -34.45 -4.84 -56.41
C GLY A 254 -35.05 -3.68 -57.24
N THR A 255 -34.23 -2.79 -57.86
CA THR A 255 -34.61 -1.58 -58.67
C THR A 255 -35.42 -0.49 -57.92
N GLU A 256 -35.50 0.81 -58.27
CA GLU A 256 -34.89 1.78 -59.24
C GLU A 256 -35.04 3.21 -58.60
N GLY A 257 -34.57 4.38 -59.07
CA GLY A 257 -33.82 4.82 -60.27
C GLY A 257 -33.97 6.35 -60.50
N GLY A 258 -32.91 7.10 -60.89
CA GLY A 258 -33.02 8.54 -61.24
C GLY A 258 -31.73 9.40 -61.14
N ALA A 259 -31.62 10.47 -61.96
CA ALA A 259 -30.42 11.31 -62.11
C ALA A 259 -30.49 12.71 -61.45
N GLY A 260 -29.34 13.38 -61.22
CA GLY A 260 -29.27 14.79 -60.77
C GLY A 260 -27.84 15.30 -60.52
N SER A 261 -27.55 16.60 -60.77
CA SER A 261 -26.18 17.13 -60.86
C SER A 261 -25.91 18.43 -60.07
N ALA A 262 -24.75 18.47 -59.39
CA ALA A 262 -23.83 19.61 -59.18
C ALA A 262 -24.19 20.85 -58.31
N ASN A 263 -23.12 21.66 -58.10
CA ASN A 263 -23.01 23.06 -57.66
C ASN A 263 -23.06 23.39 -56.14
N ALA A 264 -22.39 24.42 -55.61
CA ALA A 264 -21.49 25.46 -56.19
C ALA A 264 -20.52 26.06 -55.12
N GLY A 265 -19.53 26.89 -55.50
CA GLY A 265 -18.84 27.83 -54.58
C GLY A 265 -17.30 27.91 -54.67
N THR A 266 -16.68 28.22 -55.81
CA THR A 266 -16.21 29.57 -56.21
C THR A 266 -15.33 30.35 -55.20
N GLY A 267 -14.07 30.63 -55.56
CA GLY A 267 -13.24 31.64 -54.89
C GLY A 267 -11.73 31.41 -55.08
N GLY A 268 -11.08 32.16 -55.96
CA GLY A 268 -9.63 32.04 -56.19
C GLY A 268 -8.98 33.35 -56.64
N SER A 269 -7.67 33.46 -56.46
CA SER A 269 -6.82 34.47 -57.10
C SER A 269 -5.36 34.00 -57.12
N THR A 270 -4.54 34.52 -58.04
CA THR A 270 -3.16 34.09 -58.26
C THR A 270 -2.23 35.26 -58.60
N GLY A 271 -0.93 35.09 -58.30
CA GLY A 271 0.17 35.93 -58.80
C GLY A 271 0.83 36.84 -57.76
N GLY A 272 2.13 37.16 -57.87
CA GLY A 272 3.12 36.57 -58.78
C GLY A 272 4.38 37.42 -59.03
N GLY A 273 5.54 36.78 -59.13
CA GLY A 273 6.82 37.36 -59.60
C GLY A 273 7.59 38.23 -58.57
N ALA A 274 8.87 38.56 -58.79
CA ALA A 274 9.88 37.99 -59.71
C ALA A 274 11.32 38.45 -59.33
N GLN A 275 12.33 37.58 -59.55
CA GLN A 275 13.58 37.79 -60.34
C GLN A 275 14.35 39.14 -60.22
N ALA A 276 15.69 39.26 -60.06
CA ALA A 276 16.88 38.38 -60.14
C ALA A 276 17.97 38.90 -59.14
N GLY A 277 19.17 38.32 -58.92
CA GLY A 277 19.85 37.13 -59.47
C GLY A 277 21.24 37.46 -60.08
N THR A 278 22.30 36.74 -59.69
CA THR A 278 23.58 36.55 -60.43
C THR A 278 24.47 35.50 -59.74
N ASP A 279 25.39 34.91 -60.49
CA ASP A 279 26.28 33.78 -60.11
C ASP A 279 27.43 34.21 -59.15
N ASN A 280 28.31 33.36 -58.61
CA ASN A 280 28.78 32.04 -59.08
C ASN A 280 29.56 31.26 -57.99
N GLY A 281 29.73 29.93 -58.15
CA GLY A 281 30.92 29.21 -57.63
C GLY A 281 30.80 28.33 -56.37
N ALA A 282 30.45 27.05 -56.58
CA ALA A 282 30.97 25.82 -55.94
C ALA A 282 31.26 25.75 -54.40
N GLY A 283 30.60 24.80 -53.74
CA GLY A 283 30.95 24.24 -52.42
C GLY A 283 30.02 23.07 -52.07
N ALA A 284 30.53 21.95 -51.56
CA ALA A 284 29.78 20.69 -51.52
C ALA A 284 29.30 20.24 -50.12
N ASN A 285 28.24 19.41 -50.17
CA ASN A 285 27.77 18.47 -49.15
C ASN A 285 26.90 19.01 -47.99
N SER A 286 25.59 18.74 -48.07
CA SER A 286 24.60 18.86 -46.99
C SER A 286 23.53 17.75 -47.15
N GLY A 287 22.88 17.37 -46.05
CA GLY A 287 22.05 16.16 -45.94
C GLY A 287 22.47 15.36 -44.70
N ALA A 288 21.89 15.51 -43.51
CA ALA A 288 20.49 15.80 -43.16
C ALA A 288 19.55 14.71 -43.70
N GLY A 289 19.23 13.74 -42.84
CA GLY A 289 18.32 12.64 -43.12
C GLY A 289 17.55 12.26 -41.86
N THR A 290 16.31 12.77 -41.75
CA THR A 290 15.33 12.31 -40.77
C THR A 290 14.92 10.86 -41.07
N ASN A 291 14.67 10.04 -40.07
CA ASN A 291 13.88 8.83 -40.27
C ASN A 291 13.05 8.46 -39.04
N ALA A 292 11.83 7.98 -39.28
CA ALA A 292 10.93 7.46 -38.27
C ALA A 292 10.13 6.29 -38.88
N GLY A 293 10.14 5.14 -38.20
CA GLY A 293 9.19 4.04 -38.41
C GLY A 293 9.29 3.25 -39.73
N SER A 294 9.91 2.07 -39.70
CA SER A 294 9.27 0.81 -40.15
C SER A 294 10.18 -0.40 -39.89
N GLY A 295 9.57 -1.56 -39.63
CA GLY A 295 10.29 -2.79 -39.30
C GLY A 295 10.95 -3.45 -40.52
N ALA A 296 12.19 -3.90 -40.37
CA ALA A 296 12.94 -4.59 -41.42
C ALA A 296 12.98 -6.11 -41.17
N SER A 297 12.10 -6.86 -41.86
CA SER A 297 12.27 -8.31 -42.00
C SER A 297 13.43 -8.58 -42.97
N GLY A 298 14.51 -9.18 -42.46
CA GLY A 298 15.71 -9.53 -43.24
C GLY A 298 16.11 -10.98 -43.00
N ASN A 299 15.89 -11.86 -43.98
CA ASN A 299 16.16 -13.29 -43.86
C ASN A 299 17.38 -13.73 -44.69
N GLY A 300 18.28 -14.49 -44.05
CA GLY A 300 19.15 -15.44 -44.74
C GLY A 300 20.58 -14.98 -45.04
N SER A 301 21.49 -15.21 -44.09
CA SER A 301 22.86 -15.59 -44.42
C SER A 301 23.34 -16.71 -43.49
N SER A 302 24.02 -17.70 -44.04
CA SER A 302 24.43 -18.91 -43.31
C SER A 302 25.69 -18.64 -42.48
N SER A 303 25.53 -18.46 -41.17
CA SER A 303 26.63 -18.53 -40.20
C SER A 303 26.17 -19.22 -38.92
N ASN A 304 27.10 -19.79 -38.16
CA ASN A 304 26.85 -20.23 -36.77
C ASN A 304 26.87 -19.01 -35.83
N GLY A 305 26.12 -17.95 -36.18
CA GLY A 305 25.95 -16.77 -35.34
C GLY A 305 24.94 -17.04 -34.23
N GLY A 306 25.19 -16.50 -33.04
CA GLY A 306 24.18 -16.44 -31.99
C GLY A 306 23.04 -15.49 -32.36
N ALA A 307 21.96 -15.56 -31.59
CA ALA A 307 20.93 -14.52 -31.57
C ALA A 307 20.81 -13.98 -30.15
N TYR A 308 20.61 -12.68 -29.97
CA TYR A 308 20.23 -12.13 -28.67
C TYR A 308 18.73 -12.29 -28.41
N ALA A 309 18.40 -12.47 -27.13
CA ALA A 309 17.06 -12.30 -26.54
C ALA A 309 17.19 -12.10 -25.02
N LYS A 310 16.21 -11.42 -24.40
CA LYS A 310 16.04 -11.40 -22.92
C LYS A 310 15.55 -12.80 -22.46
N GLU A 311 15.90 -13.23 -21.24
CA GLU A 311 15.46 -14.54 -20.70
C GLU A 311 13.93 -14.64 -20.62
N TRP A 312 13.42 -15.86 -20.76
CA TRP A 312 11.99 -16.17 -20.71
C TRP A 312 11.43 -16.05 -19.29
N SER A 313 10.24 -15.47 -19.18
CA SER A 313 9.47 -15.37 -17.94
C SER A 313 8.09 -16.03 -18.12
N ALA A 314 7.64 -16.73 -17.08
CA ALA A 314 6.32 -17.38 -17.07
C ALA A 314 5.17 -16.36 -17.13
N ASP A 315 5.33 -15.23 -16.45
CA ASP A 315 4.28 -14.22 -16.29
C ASP A 315 4.17 -13.26 -17.48
N THR A 316 5.19 -13.20 -18.33
CA THR A 316 5.22 -12.31 -19.50
C THR A 316 4.35 -12.84 -20.64
N VAL A 317 3.52 -11.96 -21.20
CA VAL A 317 2.81 -12.20 -22.45
C VAL A 317 3.73 -11.89 -23.63
N TYR A 318 3.86 -12.84 -24.56
CA TYR A 318 4.64 -12.73 -25.78
C TYR A 318 3.75 -12.83 -27.02
N HIS A 319 4.12 -12.14 -28.10
CA HIS A 319 3.43 -12.08 -29.37
C HIS A 319 4.24 -12.74 -30.50
N GLY A 320 3.58 -13.03 -31.63
CA GLY A 320 4.22 -13.72 -32.76
C GLY A 320 5.36 -12.91 -33.38
N GLY A 321 6.59 -13.41 -33.25
CA GLY A 321 7.83 -12.75 -33.65
C GLY A 321 8.79 -12.46 -32.48
N ASP A 322 8.28 -12.42 -31.25
CA ASP A 322 9.06 -12.11 -30.05
C ASP A 322 10.14 -13.17 -29.79
N ARG A 323 11.25 -12.75 -29.19
CA ARG A 323 12.40 -13.60 -28.90
C ARG A 323 12.64 -13.73 -27.41
N VAL A 324 12.88 -14.96 -26.97
CA VAL A 324 13.26 -15.26 -25.58
C VAL A 324 14.49 -16.16 -25.53
N ALA A 325 15.35 -15.94 -24.57
CA ALA A 325 16.41 -16.87 -24.19
C ALA A 325 15.86 -17.88 -23.18
N MET A 326 16.36 -19.11 -23.22
CA MET A 326 16.18 -20.11 -22.17
C MET A 326 17.31 -21.13 -22.24
N HIS A 327 18.00 -21.38 -21.12
CA HIS A 327 19.09 -22.37 -21.05
C HIS A 327 20.19 -22.17 -22.14
N GLY A 328 20.56 -20.92 -22.44
CA GLY A 328 21.57 -20.58 -23.45
C GLY A 328 21.14 -20.75 -24.91
N LYS A 329 19.83 -20.84 -25.17
CA LYS A 329 19.21 -20.97 -26.51
C LYS A 329 18.18 -19.87 -26.71
N VAL A 330 18.05 -19.37 -27.94
CA VAL A 330 16.99 -18.42 -28.29
C VAL A 330 15.87 -19.11 -29.06
N TYR A 331 14.64 -18.73 -28.70
CA TYR A 331 13.39 -19.18 -29.29
C TYR A 331 12.59 -17.98 -29.78
N VAL A 332 11.82 -18.17 -30.85
CA VAL A 332 10.88 -17.18 -31.42
C VAL A 332 9.45 -17.66 -31.18
N ALA A 333 8.59 -16.81 -30.63
CA ALA A 333 7.17 -17.09 -30.49
C ALA A 333 6.48 -17.10 -31.87
N GLY A 334 5.64 -18.11 -32.14
CA GLY A 334 4.86 -18.21 -33.37
C GLY A 334 3.60 -17.31 -33.37
N TRP A 335 3.03 -17.07 -32.20
CA TRP A 335 1.83 -16.27 -31.94
C TRP A 335 1.74 -15.92 -30.45
N TRP A 336 0.59 -15.39 -30.00
CA TRP A 336 0.33 -15.04 -28.60
C TRP A 336 0.57 -16.22 -27.64
N THR A 337 1.35 -16.01 -26.57
CA THR A 337 1.60 -17.02 -25.55
C THR A 337 1.99 -16.40 -24.20
N GLN A 338 1.73 -17.12 -23.11
CA GLN A 338 2.10 -16.79 -21.73
C GLN A 338 2.27 -18.12 -20.98
N ASN A 339 3.27 -18.24 -20.11
CA ASN A 339 3.58 -19.46 -19.31
C ASN A 339 3.81 -20.77 -20.11
N ASP A 340 3.89 -20.75 -21.44
CA ASP A 340 4.36 -21.90 -22.25
C ASP A 340 5.88 -21.94 -22.27
N ASP A 341 6.47 -23.06 -21.82
CA ASP A 341 7.91 -23.23 -21.66
C ASP A 341 8.63 -23.44 -23.02
N PRO A 342 9.57 -22.55 -23.44
CA PRO A 342 10.25 -22.65 -24.72
C PRO A 342 11.08 -23.93 -24.91
N SER A 343 11.58 -24.53 -23.84
CA SER A 343 12.34 -25.79 -23.88
C SER A 343 11.45 -27.03 -23.99
N LYS A 344 10.17 -26.93 -23.62
CA LYS A 344 9.18 -28.04 -23.69
C LYS A 344 8.23 -27.93 -24.87
N SER A 345 8.06 -26.75 -25.46
CA SER A 345 7.26 -26.52 -26.66
C SER A 345 7.71 -27.39 -27.84
N SER A 346 6.76 -28.01 -28.54
CA SER A 346 7.01 -29.01 -29.59
C SER A 346 7.43 -28.43 -30.96
N ASN A 347 8.16 -27.31 -30.97
CA ASN A 347 8.38 -26.41 -32.11
C ASN A 347 7.10 -25.79 -32.70
N VAL A 348 6.02 -25.76 -31.90
CA VAL A 348 4.69 -25.26 -32.31
C VAL A 348 4.50 -23.82 -31.83
N VAL A 349 4.50 -23.59 -30.51
CA VAL A 349 4.36 -22.24 -29.92
C VAL A 349 5.69 -21.49 -29.97
N TRP A 350 6.79 -22.16 -29.58
CA TRP A 350 8.14 -21.62 -29.59
C TRP A 350 9.00 -22.35 -30.62
N LYS A 351 9.61 -21.60 -31.54
CA LYS A 351 10.52 -22.11 -32.58
C LYS A 351 11.97 -21.78 -32.22
N TYR A 352 12.82 -22.80 -32.09
CA TYR A 352 14.26 -22.59 -31.87
C TYR A 352 14.88 -21.75 -33.01
N ALA A 353 15.66 -20.73 -32.64
CA ALA A 353 16.23 -19.73 -33.55
C ALA A 353 17.76 -19.69 -33.54
N GLY A 354 18.42 -20.14 -32.46
CA GLY A 354 19.89 -20.18 -32.37
C GLY A 354 20.38 -20.40 -30.94
N LEU A 355 21.70 -20.44 -30.76
CA LEU A 355 22.30 -20.26 -29.43
C LEU A 355 22.16 -18.80 -29.01
N LEU A 356 22.12 -18.55 -27.69
CA LEU A 356 22.18 -17.19 -27.17
C LEU A 356 23.53 -16.55 -27.54
N ASP A 357 23.49 -15.39 -28.18
CA ASP A 357 24.66 -14.54 -28.29
C ASP A 357 24.96 -13.93 -26.91
N THR A 358 26.16 -14.24 -26.41
CA THR A 358 26.69 -13.76 -25.12
C THR A 358 27.88 -12.82 -25.32
N THR A 359 28.07 -12.31 -26.54
CA THR A 359 29.00 -11.22 -26.82
C THR A 359 28.45 -9.94 -26.18
N PRO A 360 29.16 -9.30 -25.24
CA PRO A 360 28.69 -8.04 -24.67
C PRO A 360 28.53 -6.97 -25.74
N VAL A 361 27.41 -6.25 -25.70
CA VAL A 361 27.19 -5.05 -26.52
C VAL A 361 27.23 -3.82 -25.63
N LEU A 362 27.60 -2.69 -26.23
CA LEU A 362 27.65 -1.41 -25.54
C LEU A 362 26.24 -0.90 -25.22
N ALA A 363 26.06 -0.36 -24.02
CA ALA A 363 24.84 0.31 -23.60
C ALA A 363 24.54 1.56 -24.45
N SER A 364 23.28 2.01 -24.40
CA SER A 364 22.88 3.33 -24.88
C SER A 364 23.65 4.44 -24.15
N ALA A 365 23.55 5.67 -24.65
CA ALA A 365 23.79 6.80 -23.77
C ALA A 365 22.76 6.77 -22.62
N PRO A 366 23.10 7.25 -21.41
CA PRO A 366 22.09 7.65 -20.43
C PRO A 366 21.23 8.77 -21.03
N GLU A 367 19.92 8.67 -20.85
CA GLU A 367 18.96 9.66 -21.36
C GLU A 367 18.46 10.55 -20.21
N ASP A 368 17.71 11.62 -20.54
CA ASP A 368 17.11 12.59 -19.61
C ASP A 368 17.98 13.07 -18.43
N LEU A 369 19.28 13.29 -18.68
CA LEU A 369 20.19 13.90 -17.70
C LEU A 369 19.69 15.29 -17.27
N ALA A 370 19.35 15.41 -15.99
CA ALA A 370 18.88 16.63 -15.34
C ALA A 370 19.85 17.09 -14.23
N ALA A 371 19.77 18.38 -13.90
CA ALA A 371 20.54 19.03 -12.84
C ALA A 371 19.58 19.70 -11.85
N THR A 372 19.72 19.36 -10.58
CA THR A 372 18.69 19.54 -9.55
C THR A 372 19.35 19.65 -8.17
N ALA A 373 18.63 20.03 -7.10
CA ALA A 373 19.19 20.49 -5.81
C ALA A 373 20.39 21.46 -5.96
N ILE A 374 20.17 22.53 -6.73
CA ILE A 374 21.21 23.47 -7.16
C ILE A 374 21.53 24.43 -6.01
N LYS A 375 22.67 24.21 -5.35
CA LYS A 375 23.17 25.05 -4.25
C LYS A 375 24.39 25.86 -4.67
N SER A 376 24.82 26.81 -3.85
CA SER A 376 25.95 27.68 -4.15
C SER A 376 27.28 26.96 -4.39
N ASN A 377 27.44 25.72 -3.90
CA ASN A 377 28.64 24.90 -4.12
C ASN A 377 28.36 23.44 -4.55
N ALA A 378 27.13 23.10 -4.91
CA ALA A 378 26.73 21.72 -5.14
C ALA A 378 25.57 21.59 -6.15
N VAL A 379 25.45 20.43 -6.77
CA VAL A 379 24.31 20.03 -7.59
C VAL A 379 24.12 18.53 -7.51
N VAL A 380 22.87 18.05 -7.55
CA VAL A 380 22.55 16.65 -7.79
C VAL A 380 22.29 16.47 -9.28
N LEU A 381 22.89 15.45 -9.87
CA LEU A 381 22.62 14.97 -11.21
C LEU A 381 21.83 13.67 -11.13
N VAL A 382 20.79 13.55 -11.96
CA VAL A 382 19.97 12.34 -12.14
C VAL A 382 19.77 12.12 -13.64
N TRP A 383 19.70 10.86 -14.07
CA TRP A 383 19.60 10.47 -15.49
C TRP A 383 19.00 9.07 -15.61
N ASP A 384 18.42 8.73 -16.76
CA ASP A 384 17.79 7.44 -16.95
C ASP A 384 18.80 6.28 -17.05
N LYS A 385 18.38 5.11 -16.55
CA LYS A 385 19.15 3.87 -16.65
C LYS A 385 19.34 3.40 -18.09
N ALA A 386 20.47 3.76 -18.68
CA ALA A 386 20.92 3.32 -20.02
C ALA A 386 20.65 1.83 -20.32
N GLU A 387 20.09 1.54 -21.49
CA GLU A 387 19.72 0.20 -21.94
C GLU A 387 20.88 -0.57 -22.56
N VAL A 388 21.02 -1.87 -22.26
CA VAL A 388 21.85 -2.80 -23.03
C VAL A 388 20.96 -3.51 -24.06
N ASN A 389 21.07 -3.09 -25.33
CA ASN A 389 20.30 -3.67 -26.44
C ASN A 389 20.95 -4.95 -27.01
N GLY A 390 21.32 -5.85 -26.10
CA GLY A 390 22.05 -7.10 -26.34
C GLY A 390 22.45 -7.76 -25.02
N TYR A 391 23.47 -8.62 -25.05
CA TYR A 391 24.03 -9.19 -23.81
C TYR A 391 24.93 -8.17 -23.11
N GLY A 392 24.95 -8.18 -21.78
CA GLY A 392 25.74 -7.27 -20.94
C GLY A 392 24.87 -6.54 -19.89
N ASN A 393 25.52 -5.85 -18.97
CA ASN A 393 24.90 -5.16 -17.84
C ASN A 393 25.64 -3.84 -17.56
N VAL A 394 24.90 -2.74 -17.39
CA VAL A 394 25.51 -1.50 -16.89
C VAL A 394 25.98 -1.72 -15.46
N SER A 395 27.28 -1.52 -15.25
CA SER A 395 28.02 -1.77 -14.01
C SER A 395 28.42 -0.49 -13.27
N ALA A 396 28.51 0.64 -13.98
CA ALA A 396 28.77 1.96 -13.42
C ALA A 396 28.33 3.08 -14.40
N TYR A 397 28.27 4.30 -13.89
CA TYR A 397 28.13 5.54 -14.65
C TYR A 397 29.29 6.49 -14.34
N LYS A 398 29.75 7.23 -15.34
CA LYS A 398 30.84 8.21 -15.25
C LYS A 398 30.32 9.61 -15.53
N ILE A 399 30.61 10.55 -14.63
CA ILE A 399 30.13 11.94 -14.71
C ILE A 399 31.29 12.82 -15.19
N TYR A 400 31.04 13.60 -16.24
CA TYR A 400 32.03 14.47 -16.87
C TYR A 400 31.60 15.94 -16.86
N GLU A 401 32.54 16.85 -16.62
CA GLU A 401 32.43 18.26 -17.03
C GLU A 401 33.33 18.52 -18.24
N GLY A 402 32.70 18.78 -19.39
CA GLY A 402 33.37 18.72 -20.69
C GLY A 402 34.00 17.33 -20.91
N ASN A 403 35.34 17.29 -21.00
CA ASN A 403 36.11 16.04 -21.13
C ASN A 403 36.73 15.57 -19.80
N THR A 404 36.45 16.25 -18.68
CA THR A 404 37.06 15.96 -17.37
C THR A 404 36.18 15.01 -16.58
N LEU A 405 36.65 13.79 -16.34
CA LEU A 405 35.97 12.84 -15.44
C LEU A 405 35.99 13.41 -14.02
N LEU A 406 34.81 13.72 -13.48
CA LEU A 406 34.64 14.21 -12.11
C LEU A 406 34.48 13.05 -11.13
N ALA A 407 33.67 12.06 -11.50
CA ALA A 407 33.26 11.00 -10.59
C ALA A 407 32.80 9.73 -11.31
N THR A 408 32.59 8.66 -10.54
CA THR A 408 32.04 7.38 -11.01
C THR A 408 31.15 6.80 -9.91
N THR A 409 29.95 6.35 -10.27
CA THR A 409 28.92 5.82 -9.38
C THR A 409 28.36 4.52 -9.95
N THR A 410 27.61 3.75 -9.15
CA THR A 410 26.87 2.56 -9.62
C THR A 410 25.36 2.79 -9.74
N GLY A 411 24.84 3.86 -9.13
CA GLY A 411 23.46 4.30 -9.30
C GLY A 411 23.32 5.37 -10.38
N THR A 412 22.09 5.69 -10.75
CA THR A 412 21.71 6.70 -11.75
C THR A 412 21.60 8.13 -11.21
N CYS A 413 22.20 8.37 -10.04
CA CYS A 413 22.28 9.67 -9.38
C CYS A 413 23.69 9.92 -8.86
N LEU A 414 24.10 11.20 -8.82
CA LEU A 414 25.24 11.64 -8.03
C LEU A 414 25.09 13.10 -7.55
N LYS A 415 25.35 13.36 -6.26
CA LYS A 415 25.59 14.71 -5.74
C LYS A 415 27.04 15.12 -5.96
N LEU A 416 27.26 16.13 -6.81
CA LEU A 416 28.53 16.83 -6.95
C LEU A 416 28.61 17.96 -5.93
N THR A 417 29.80 18.17 -5.37
CA THR A 417 30.11 19.20 -4.36
C THR A 417 31.41 19.91 -4.73
N ASP A 418 31.82 20.90 -3.94
CA ASP A 418 33.00 21.76 -4.17
C ASP A 418 32.98 22.49 -5.53
N LEU A 419 31.79 22.69 -6.09
CA LEU A 419 31.55 23.51 -7.28
C LEU A 419 31.63 25.00 -6.93
N SER A 420 31.80 25.86 -7.94
CA SER A 420 32.02 27.29 -7.72
C SER A 420 30.71 28.09 -7.74
N ALA A 421 30.55 28.96 -6.74
CA ALA A 421 29.37 29.83 -6.61
C ALA A 421 29.34 30.88 -7.73
N GLY A 422 28.18 31.02 -8.39
CA GLY A 422 27.99 31.98 -9.49
C GLY A 422 28.55 31.54 -10.85
N SER A 423 29.14 30.34 -11.00
CA SER A 423 29.57 29.84 -12.30
C SER A 423 28.56 28.90 -12.96
N THR A 424 28.56 28.89 -14.29
CA THR A 424 27.87 27.90 -15.11
C THR A 424 28.74 26.67 -15.26
N HIS A 425 28.23 25.52 -14.82
CA HIS A 425 28.81 24.21 -15.04
C HIS A 425 28.04 23.46 -16.14
N SER A 426 28.68 22.49 -16.80
CA SER A 426 28.07 21.74 -17.92
C SER A 426 28.46 20.26 -17.89
N PHE A 427 27.49 19.41 -17.57
CA PHE A 427 27.70 18.00 -17.24
C PHE A 427 27.16 17.06 -18.32
N THR A 428 27.83 15.93 -18.50
CA THR A 428 27.35 14.76 -19.26
C THR A 428 27.67 13.48 -18.51
N VAL A 429 26.93 12.40 -18.80
CA VAL A 429 27.14 11.08 -18.19
C VAL A 429 27.29 10.01 -19.27
N SER A 430 28.16 9.03 -19.04
CA SER A 430 28.23 7.78 -19.81
C SER A 430 27.99 6.57 -18.90
N ALA A 431 27.43 5.50 -19.48
CA ALA A 431 27.32 4.18 -18.85
C ALA A 431 28.59 3.35 -19.10
N VAL A 432 28.85 2.35 -18.25
CA VAL A 432 30.00 1.44 -18.34
C VAL A 432 29.53 0.01 -18.12
N ASP A 433 29.85 -0.89 -19.05
CA ASP A 433 29.43 -2.29 -19.10
C ASP A 433 30.62 -3.22 -19.43
N GLU A 434 30.36 -4.51 -19.71
CA GLU A 434 31.41 -5.47 -20.07
C GLU A 434 31.97 -5.30 -21.50
N ALA A 435 31.33 -4.48 -22.36
CA ALA A 435 31.79 -4.12 -23.70
C ALA A 435 32.64 -2.83 -23.71
N GLY A 436 32.38 -1.88 -22.81
CA GLY A 436 33.17 -0.67 -22.65
C GLY A 436 32.46 0.48 -21.94
N GLU A 437 32.59 1.68 -22.51
CA GLU A 437 31.95 2.92 -22.05
C GLU A 437 31.09 3.50 -23.19
N SER A 438 29.86 3.87 -22.87
CA SER A 438 28.85 4.31 -23.84
C SER A 438 29.16 5.66 -24.47
N LEU A 439 28.31 6.08 -25.41
CA LEU A 439 28.20 7.51 -25.74
C LEU A 439 27.73 8.31 -24.52
N HIS A 440 28.10 9.58 -24.49
CA HIS A 440 27.63 10.52 -23.47
C HIS A 440 26.16 10.90 -23.70
N SER A 441 25.45 11.19 -22.61
CA SER A 441 24.11 11.77 -22.57
C SER A 441 24.01 13.13 -23.28
N ASN A 442 22.79 13.68 -23.34
CA ASN A 442 22.60 15.14 -23.48
C ASN A 442 23.43 15.89 -22.41
N ALA A 443 23.92 17.08 -22.75
CA ALA A 443 24.61 17.94 -21.79
C ALA A 443 23.61 18.79 -21.01
N VAL A 444 23.63 18.70 -19.67
CA VAL A 444 22.87 19.60 -18.80
C VAL A 444 23.76 20.75 -18.34
N SER A 445 23.29 21.99 -18.51
CA SER A 445 24.05 23.19 -18.16
C SER A 445 23.32 24.00 -17.08
N VAL A 446 24.01 24.27 -15.98
CA VAL A 446 23.43 24.80 -14.75
C VAL A 446 24.29 25.93 -14.20
N THR A 447 23.68 27.03 -13.77
CA THR A 447 24.40 28.15 -13.13
C THR A 447 24.09 28.14 -11.64
N LEU A 448 25.11 27.94 -10.82
CA LEU A 448 24.96 27.88 -9.37
C LEU A 448 24.75 29.30 -8.81
N PRO A 449 23.91 29.49 -7.77
CA PRO A 449 23.73 30.80 -7.16
C PRO A 449 25.02 31.30 -6.49
N THR A 450 25.15 32.61 -6.31
CA THR A 450 26.30 33.24 -5.61
C THR A 450 26.24 33.09 -4.08
N GLY A 451 25.19 32.46 -3.56
CA GLY A 451 24.96 32.13 -2.16
C GLY A 451 23.55 31.55 -2.00
N ASP A 452 23.37 30.62 -1.07
CA ASP A 452 22.09 29.95 -0.87
C ASP A 452 21.07 30.89 -0.21
N ALA A 453 19.88 30.99 -0.80
CA ALA A 453 18.86 31.96 -0.43
C ALA A 453 18.08 31.51 0.82
N HIS A 454 18.72 31.57 2.00
CA HIS A 454 18.04 31.41 3.30
C HIS A 454 17.03 32.54 3.55
N VAL A 455 15.84 32.41 2.97
CA VAL A 455 14.64 33.07 3.46
C VAL A 455 14.23 32.34 4.74
N GLY A 456 14.52 32.94 5.90
CA GLY A 456 14.45 32.27 7.19
C GLY A 456 13.03 31.84 7.61
N GLY A 457 12.95 30.77 8.38
CA GLY A 457 11.70 30.30 9.00
C GLY A 457 11.82 28.87 9.54
N HIS A 458 12.00 27.90 8.64
CA HIS A 458 12.02 26.48 8.95
C HIS A 458 13.20 25.81 8.25
N GLU A 459 13.98 25.01 8.98
CA GLU A 459 14.86 24.02 8.37
C GLU A 459 14.02 22.87 7.82
N GLN A 460 14.45 22.30 6.70
CA GLN A 460 13.83 21.10 6.15
C GLN A 460 14.29 19.87 6.94
N TYR A 461 13.46 18.84 6.98
CA TYR A 461 13.77 17.63 7.75
C TYR A 461 13.24 16.36 7.08
N PHE A 462 13.75 15.22 7.54
CA PHE A 462 13.19 13.90 7.26
C PHE A 462 12.47 13.38 8.53
N SER A 463 11.28 12.81 8.36
CA SER A 463 10.50 12.18 9.43
C SER A 463 9.63 11.06 8.84
N PRO A 464 10.13 9.83 8.67
CA PRO A 464 9.38 8.73 8.07
C PRO A 464 8.20 8.29 8.95
N TYR A 465 7.17 7.71 8.32
CA TYR A 465 6.10 7.04 9.06
C TYR A 465 6.61 5.74 9.68
N ILE A 466 6.12 5.46 10.89
CA ILE A 466 6.35 4.19 11.58
C ILE A 466 5.05 3.68 12.20
N ASP A 467 4.58 2.53 11.70
CA ASP A 467 3.41 1.85 12.24
C ASP A 467 3.77 1.20 13.59
N MET A 468 3.25 1.79 14.67
CA MET A 468 3.48 1.38 16.05
C MET A 468 2.68 0.13 16.44
N SER A 469 1.76 -0.35 15.60
CA SER A 469 1.07 -1.64 15.80
C SER A 469 1.97 -2.84 15.47
N LEU A 470 2.91 -2.67 14.53
CA LEU A 470 3.82 -3.73 14.09
C LEU A 470 4.93 -3.99 15.13
N SER A 471 5.05 -5.22 15.62
CA SER A 471 6.05 -5.59 16.63
C SER A 471 7.51 -5.43 16.15
N SER A 472 7.75 -5.41 14.83
CA SER A 472 9.05 -5.09 14.22
C SER A 472 9.46 -3.62 14.40
N SER A 473 8.50 -2.73 14.62
CA SER A 473 8.66 -1.28 14.66
C SER A 473 8.73 -0.71 16.09
N GLN A 474 8.48 -1.53 17.11
CA GLN A 474 8.26 -1.11 18.50
C GLN A 474 9.54 -0.84 19.32
N ASP A 475 10.69 -0.63 18.66
CA ASP A 475 11.96 -0.20 19.26
C ASP A 475 12.54 0.99 18.46
N LEU A 476 11.93 2.16 18.64
CA LEU A 476 12.29 3.43 18.00
C LEU A 476 13.76 3.80 18.23
N VAL A 477 14.29 3.50 19.41
CA VAL A 477 15.68 3.82 19.79
C VAL A 477 16.66 2.94 19.00
N LYS A 478 16.35 1.66 18.80
CA LYS A 478 17.11 0.80 17.89
C LYS A 478 16.98 1.26 16.43
N VAL A 479 15.77 1.59 15.96
CA VAL A 479 15.54 2.05 14.58
C VAL A 479 16.31 3.34 14.30
N ALA A 480 16.26 4.33 15.21
CA ALA A 480 17.04 5.57 15.12
C ALA A 480 18.55 5.31 15.01
N LYS A 481 19.07 4.35 15.78
CA LYS A 481 20.49 3.98 15.78
C LYS A 481 20.92 3.26 14.48
N ASP A 482 20.11 2.32 14.00
CA ASP A 482 20.45 1.47 12.85
C ASP A 482 20.18 2.16 11.50
N ALA A 483 19.20 3.06 11.43
CA ALA A 483 18.85 3.83 10.24
C ALA A 483 19.51 5.21 10.17
N HIS A 484 20.12 5.68 11.26
CA HIS A 484 20.68 7.03 11.44
C HIS A 484 19.63 8.16 11.29
N ILE A 485 18.48 8.01 11.94
CA ILE A 485 17.35 8.94 11.88
C ILE A 485 17.07 9.51 13.28
N SER A 486 16.84 10.81 13.37
CA SER A 486 16.43 11.48 14.62
C SER A 486 14.92 11.64 14.77
N ASN A 487 14.18 11.91 13.69
CA ASN A 487 12.77 12.31 13.77
C ASN A 487 11.84 11.24 13.23
N PHE A 488 10.63 11.11 13.80
CA PHE A 488 9.67 10.07 13.41
C PHE A 488 8.23 10.58 13.41
N THR A 489 7.45 10.11 12.44
CA THR A 489 5.98 10.28 12.41
C THR A 489 5.35 8.98 12.90
N LEU A 490 4.96 8.93 14.17
CA LEU A 490 4.38 7.73 14.79
C LEU A 490 2.93 7.54 14.33
N ALA A 491 2.63 6.37 13.78
CA ALA A 491 1.37 6.06 13.11
C ALA A 491 0.69 4.82 13.76
N PHE A 492 -0.63 4.74 13.89
CA PHE A 492 -1.64 5.79 13.81
C PHE A 492 -2.44 5.86 15.12
N VAL A 493 -2.84 7.07 15.50
CA VAL A 493 -3.76 7.29 16.62
C VAL A 493 -5.20 7.42 16.10
N MET A 494 -6.10 6.64 16.68
CA MET A 494 -7.50 6.53 16.25
C MET A 494 -8.38 6.13 17.44
N THR A 495 -9.69 5.93 17.23
CA THR A 495 -10.60 5.51 18.31
C THR A 495 -10.73 4.00 18.42
N GLY A 496 -10.92 3.49 19.64
CA GLY A 496 -11.22 2.08 19.92
C GLY A 496 -12.70 1.70 19.74
N GLY A 497 -13.46 2.42 18.91
CA GLY A 497 -14.87 2.17 18.57
C GLY A 497 -15.93 2.36 19.67
N ALA A 498 -15.58 2.16 20.95
CA ALA A 498 -16.52 2.21 22.08
C ALA A 498 -16.58 3.60 22.77
N HIS A 499 -15.49 4.36 22.74
CA HIS A 499 -15.36 5.67 23.39
C HIS A 499 -14.46 6.58 22.54
N SER A 500 -14.95 7.75 22.14
CA SER A 500 -14.22 8.70 21.28
C SER A 500 -13.39 9.75 22.01
N ASP A 501 -13.63 9.93 23.30
CA ASP A 501 -12.73 10.56 24.27
C ASP A 501 -11.56 9.63 24.68
N ALA A 502 -11.49 8.44 24.08
CA ALA A 502 -10.38 7.49 24.23
C ALA A 502 -9.71 7.20 22.88
N VAL A 503 -8.76 8.07 22.53
CA VAL A 503 -7.83 7.79 21.42
C VAL A 503 -6.76 6.76 21.84
N GLN A 504 -6.40 5.90 20.90
CA GLN A 504 -5.61 4.68 21.08
C GLN A 504 -4.70 4.43 19.87
N TRP A 505 -3.64 3.65 20.05
CA TRP A 505 -2.74 3.24 18.98
C TRP A 505 -3.30 2.09 18.15
N GLY A 506 -3.44 2.28 16.83
CA GLY A 506 -4.00 1.26 15.92
C GLY A 506 -5.43 0.82 16.25
N GLY A 507 -6.18 1.61 17.03
CA GLY A 507 -7.53 1.27 17.48
C GLY A 507 -7.58 0.15 18.52
N LEU A 508 -6.43 -0.19 19.11
CA LEU A 508 -6.25 -1.29 20.06
C LEU A 508 -5.60 -0.79 21.35
N GLY A 509 -5.91 -1.46 22.46
CA GLY A 509 -5.38 -1.12 23.78
C GLY A 509 -6.32 -0.25 24.60
N GLY A 510 -5.81 0.86 25.14
CA GLY A 510 -6.54 1.74 26.05
C GLY A 510 -6.33 3.21 25.75
N ASN A 511 -6.98 4.08 26.56
CA ASN A 511 -6.93 5.52 26.36
C ASN A 511 -5.51 6.09 26.61
N ILE A 512 -4.93 6.75 25.62
CA ILE A 512 -3.65 7.47 25.71
C ILE A 512 -3.71 8.55 26.82
N GLY A 513 -4.84 9.26 26.96
CA GLY A 513 -5.07 10.23 28.03
C GLY A 513 -5.20 9.62 29.43
N ALA A 514 -5.38 8.30 29.55
CA ALA A 514 -5.25 7.56 30.80
C ALA A 514 -3.84 6.97 31.01
N GLY A 515 -2.89 7.31 30.13
CA GLY A 515 -1.51 6.81 30.16
C GLY A 515 -1.34 5.37 29.66
N VAL A 516 -2.30 4.84 28.88
CA VAL A 516 -2.24 3.46 28.35
C VAL A 516 -1.63 3.46 26.95
N ASP A 517 -0.32 3.26 26.90
CA ASP A 517 0.49 3.23 25.68
C ASP A 517 1.60 2.16 25.73
N THR A 518 1.36 1.09 26.50
CA THR A 518 2.29 -0.02 26.72
C THR A 518 2.13 -1.10 25.65
N HIS A 519 3.22 -1.45 24.96
CA HIS A 519 3.26 -2.60 24.05
C HIS A 519 3.29 -3.93 24.82
N TRP A 520 3.05 -5.04 24.11
CA TRP A 520 3.06 -6.41 24.65
C TRP A 520 4.38 -6.81 25.35
N ASN A 521 5.50 -6.16 25.00
CA ASN A 521 6.82 -6.37 25.58
C ASN A 521 7.05 -5.61 26.91
N GLY A 522 6.08 -4.78 27.35
CA GLY A 522 6.16 -3.96 28.56
C GLY A 522 6.78 -2.57 28.39
N VAL A 523 7.28 -2.22 27.19
CA VAL A 523 7.80 -0.89 26.88
C VAL A 523 6.65 0.06 26.54
N THR A 524 6.68 1.29 27.04
CA THR A 524 5.68 2.32 26.69
C THR A 524 6.13 3.16 25.50
N ILE A 525 5.18 3.63 24.69
CA ILE A 525 5.48 4.58 23.61
C ILE A 525 6.06 5.87 24.20
N LYS A 526 5.54 6.40 25.31
CA LYS A 526 6.15 7.58 25.97
C LYS A 526 7.61 7.33 26.35
N SER A 527 7.98 6.19 26.93
CA SER A 527 9.39 5.90 27.25
C SER A 527 10.31 5.84 26.03
N GLN A 528 9.76 5.69 24.82
CA GLN A 528 10.52 5.76 23.58
C GLN A 528 10.54 7.18 23.00
N VAL A 529 9.43 7.92 23.04
CA VAL A 529 9.40 9.35 22.68
C VAL A 529 10.33 10.17 23.57
N ASP A 530 10.27 9.98 24.88
CA ASP A 530 11.17 10.58 25.87
C ASP A 530 12.64 10.29 25.55
N ALA A 531 12.92 9.11 24.97
CA ALA A 531 14.27 8.73 24.58
C ALA A 531 14.72 9.42 23.28
N ILE A 532 13.85 9.52 22.27
CA ILE A 532 14.12 10.28 21.04
C ILE A 532 14.34 11.77 21.37
N HIS A 533 13.50 12.37 22.21
CA HIS A 533 13.67 13.76 22.67
C HIS A 533 14.97 13.94 23.47
N ALA A 534 15.34 12.98 24.33
CA ALA A 534 16.62 12.99 25.06
C ALA A 534 17.86 12.82 24.16
N LEU A 535 17.69 12.41 22.90
CA LEU A 535 18.71 12.31 21.87
C LEU A 535 18.72 13.54 20.93
N GLY A 536 17.82 14.50 21.11
CA GLY A 536 17.67 15.69 20.26
C GLY A 536 16.91 15.43 18.96
N GLY A 537 16.10 14.36 18.89
CA GLY A 537 15.18 14.09 17.80
C GLY A 537 13.75 14.50 18.12
N GLU A 538 12.96 14.81 17.08
CA GLU A 538 11.58 15.29 17.20
C GLU A 538 10.56 14.20 16.84
N VAL A 539 9.41 14.18 17.54
CA VAL A 539 8.32 13.24 17.26
C VAL A 539 7.06 13.97 16.78
N THR A 540 6.55 13.55 15.62
CA THR A 540 5.20 13.88 15.14
C THR A 540 4.27 12.72 15.46
N ILE A 541 3.04 12.98 15.91
CA ILE A 541 2.02 11.95 16.10
C ILE A 541 0.95 12.10 15.01
N SER A 542 0.71 11.04 14.24
CA SER A 542 -0.29 11.02 13.18
C SER A 542 -1.62 10.40 13.63
N PHE A 543 -2.73 11.08 13.34
CA PHE A 543 -4.09 10.60 13.56
C PHE A 543 -4.75 10.15 12.25
N GLY A 544 -5.44 9.01 12.26
CA GLY A 544 -6.21 8.54 11.10
C GLY A 544 -5.55 7.38 10.35
N GLY A 545 -5.25 7.59 9.06
CA GLY A 545 -4.75 6.57 8.13
C GLY A 545 -5.84 5.62 7.58
N ALA A 546 -5.48 4.82 6.58
CA ALA A 546 -6.38 4.05 5.72
C ALA A 546 -7.28 3.02 6.44
N VAL A 547 -6.92 2.58 7.65
CA VAL A 547 -7.63 1.54 8.40
C VAL A 547 -7.92 2.03 9.81
N GLY A 548 -9.20 2.07 10.19
CA GLY A 548 -9.62 2.38 11.56
C GLY A 548 -10.85 3.28 11.61
N THR A 549 -10.96 4.08 12.67
CA THR A 549 -11.95 5.17 12.75
C THR A 549 -11.34 6.37 13.48
N GLU A 550 -11.08 7.42 12.70
CA GLU A 550 -10.56 8.71 13.16
C GLU A 550 -11.54 9.41 14.13
N ALA A 551 -11.00 10.20 15.05
CA ALA A 551 -11.75 10.69 16.20
C ALA A 551 -12.88 11.68 15.84
N ALA A 552 -12.67 12.58 14.87
CA ALA A 552 -13.73 13.47 14.42
C ALA A 552 -14.85 12.72 13.70
N VAL A 553 -14.54 11.67 12.91
CA VAL A 553 -15.55 10.78 12.30
C VAL A 553 -16.40 10.10 13.36
N GLN A 554 -15.78 9.51 14.40
CA GLN A 554 -16.51 8.86 15.48
C GLN A 554 -17.40 9.86 16.26
N ILE A 555 -16.87 11.02 16.69
CA ILE A 555 -17.66 12.01 17.44
C ILE A 555 -18.79 12.58 16.58
N ALA A 556 -18.56 12.86 15.30
CA ALA A 556 -19.61 13.30 14.38
C ALA A 556 -20.73 12.26 14.21
N SER A 557 -20.43 10.95 14.35
CA SER A 557 -21.44 9.90 14.36
C SER A 557 -22.24 9.84 15.67
N GLU A 558 -21.57 9.98 16.83
CA GLU A 558 -22.21 9.99 18.16
C GLU A 558 -23.19 11.15 18.34
N MET A 559 -22.96 12.26 17.64
CA MET A 559 -23.84 13.44 17.64
C MET A 559 -25.20 13.20 16.97
N GLY A 560 -25.31 12.20 16.08
CA GLY A 560 -26.56 11.87 15.38
C GLY A 560 -27.10 12.94 14.41
N GLY A 561 -26.32 13.97 14.08
CA GLY A 561 -26.74 15.06 13.18
C GLY A 561 -25.65 16.09 12.88
N SER A 562 -25.84 16.88 11.82
CA SER A 562 -24.82 17.79 11.26
C SER A 562 -24.57 19.10 12.04
N THR A 563 -25.33 19.37 13.11
CA THR A 563 -25.18 20.61 13.90
C THR A 563 -24.04 20.45 14.90
N ILE A 564 -22.87 21.00 14.59
CA ILE A 564 -21.73 20.98 15.52
C ILE A 564 -22.09 21.69 16.83
N THR A 565 -21.67 21.10 17.96
CA THR A 565 -21.92 21.61 19.31
C THR A 565 -20.59 21.82 20.02
N GLN A 566 -20.50 22.84 20.88
CA GLN A 566 -19.28 23.14 21.63
C GLN A 566 -18.79 21.93 22.44
N ALA A 567 -19.70 21.16 23.05
CA ALA A 567 -19.35 19.95 23.79
C ALA A 567 -18.67 18.86 22.93
N ALA A 568 -18.98 18.79 21.62
CA ALA A 568 -18.30 17.88 20.70
C ALA A 568 -16.92 18.42 20.30
N VAL A 569 -16.81 19.75 20.09
CA VAL A 569 -15.53 20.44 19.84
C VAL A 569 -14.59 20.26 21.02
N ASP A 570 -15.08 20.48 22.24
CA ASP A 570 -14.35 20.28 23.50
C ASP A 570 -13.90 18.82 23.66
N LYS A 571 -14.77 17.85 23.36
CA LYS A 571 -14.45 16.41 23.44
C LYS A 571 -13.32 16.03 22.47
N LEU A 572 -13.37 16.51 21.23
CA LEU A 572 -12.33 16.23 20.23
C LEU A 572 -11.02 16.96 20.56
N ALA A 573 -11.09 18.22 20.98
CA ALA A 573 -9.93 19.01 21.39
C ALA A 573 -9.23 18.35 22.60
N ALA A 574 -9.97 17.86 23.59
CA ALA A 574 -9.42 17.12 24.73
C ALA A 574 -8.74 15.81 24.30
N ALA A 575 -9.28 15.09 23.30
CA ALA A 575 -8.67 13.88 22.78
C ALA A 575 -7.31 14.17 22.11
N TYR A 576 -7.22 15.20 21.27
CA TYR A 576 -5.96 15.61 20.63
C TYR A 576 -4.96 16.21 21.65
N GLU A 577 -5.43 17.02 22.60
CA GLU A 577 -4.62 17.55 23.71
C GLU A 577 -4.01 16.45 24.57
N SER A 578 -4.72 15.32 24.75
CA SER A 578 -4.18 14.17 25.50
C SER A 578 -2.93 13.56 24.86
N VAL A 579 -2.77 13.69 23.53
CA VAL A 579 -1.59 13.22 22.80
C VAL A 579 -0.44 14.22 22.95
N ILE A 580 -0.69 15.52 22.73
CA ILE A 580 0.29 16.61 22.95
C ILE A 580 0.89 16.49 24.36
N THR A 581 0.02 16.39 25.38
CA THR A 581 0.42 16.37 26.80
C THR A 581 0.95 15.02 27.29
N ARG A 582 0.62 13.90 26.64
CA ARG A 582 1.21 12.58 26.97
C ARG A 582 2.65 12.46 26.46
N TYR A 583 2.94 12.98 25.27
CA TYR A 583 4.19 12.73 24.56
C TYR A 583 5.15 13.94 24.50
N ASP A 584 4.71 15.13 24.95
CA ASP A 584 5.49 16.38 24.93
C ASP A 584 5.90 16.76 23.50
N VAL A 585 4.96 16.62 22.56
CA VAL A 585 5.20 16.75 21.11
C VAL A 585 4.72 18.09 20.56
N HIS A 586 5.57 18.74 19.75
CA HIS A 586 5.26 20.01 19.11
C HIS A 586 4.66 19.87 17.69
N LYS A 587 4.34 18.66 17.24
CA LYS A 587 3.75 18.41 15.91
C LYS A 587 2.64 17.36 15.94
N LEU A 588 1.47 17.70 15.39
CA LEU A 588 0.40 16.74 15.10
C LEU A 588 0.14 16.67 13.59
N ASP A 589 0.01 15.45 13.08
CA ASP A 589 -0.41 15.14 11.72
C ASP A 589 -1.82 14.55 11.71
N PHE A 590 -2.60 14.88 10.68
CA PHE A 590 -3.96 14.39 10.48
C PHE A 590 -4.04 13.76 9.09
N ASP A 591 -3.89 12.44 9.05
CA ASP A 591 -3.92 11.62 7.85
C ASP A 591 -5.38 11.22 7.54
N ILE A 592 -6.00 11.97 6.63
CA ILE A 592 -7.45 11.91 6.39
C ILE A 592 -7.72 11.23 5.05
N GLU A 593 -8.07 9.95 5.13
CA GLU A 593 -8.19 9.04 3.99
C GLU A 593 -9.62 8.61 3.65
N GLY A 594 -9.82 8.16 2.41
CA GLY A 594 -11.02 7.48 1.94
C GLY A 594 -12.33 8.15 2.36
N ALA A 595 -13.19 7.38 3.04
CA ALA A 595 -14.50 7.85 3.48
C ALA A 595 -14.45 8.96 4.55
N ALA A 596 -13.33 9.14 5.26
CA ALA A 596 -13.18 10.25 6.21
C ALA A 596 -13.07 11.60 5.49
N MET A 597 -12.48 11.63 4.28
CA MET A 597 -12.37 12.86 3.48
C MET A 597 -13.74 13.49 3.17
N GLN A 598 -14.72 12.64 2.86
CA GLN A 598 -16.06 13.06 2.45
C GLN A 598 -16.99 13.39 3.63
N ASN A 599 -16.58 13.11 4.87
CA ASN A 599 -17.38 13.39 6.06
C ASN A 599 -17.30 14.88 6.45
N HIS A 600 -18.09 15.70 5.77
CA HIS A 600 -18.14 17.16 6.01
C HIS A 600 -18.38 17.53 7.49
N THR A 601 -19.24 16.79 8.20
CA THR A 601 -19.49 17.02 9.64
C THR A 601 -18.22 16.82 10.46
N ALA A 602 -17.49 15.72 10.23
CA ALA A 602 -16.21 15.46 10.88
C ALA A 602 -15.15 16.50 10.51
N ASN A 603 -15.09 16.95 9.25
CA ASN A 603 -14.12 17.94 8.80
C ASN A 603 -14.35 19.32 9.44
N VAL A 604 -15.61 19.76 9.57
CA VAL A 604 -15.97 20.99 10.31
C VAL A 604 -15.60 20.84 11.79
N LEU A 605 -15.95 19.71 12.40
CA LEU A 605 -15.65 19.42 13.81
C LEU A 605 -14.14 19.41 14.10
N ARG A 606 -13.35 18.75 13.25
CA ARG A 606 -11.88 18.66 13.34
C ARG A 606 -11.24 20.04 13.26
N ALA A 607 -11.67 20.85 12.30
CA ALA A 607 -11.18 22.22 12.15
C ALA A 607 -11.48 23.09 13.37
N GLN A 608 -12.69 23.02 13.93
CA GLN A 608 -13.05 23.79 15.13
C GLN A 608 -12.26 23.33 16.37
N ALA A 609 -12.06 22.02 16.53
CA ALA A 609 -11.27 21.47 17.64
C ALA A 609 -9.79 21.86 17.54
N ILE A 610 -9.20 21.82 16.34
CA ILE A 610 -7.82 22.24 16.12
C ILE A 610 -7.67 23.76 16.30
N ALA A 611 -8.59 24.58 15.79
CA ALA A 611 -8.57 26.03 16.00
C ALA A 611 -8.66 26.40 17.51
N GLN A 612 -9.44 25.64 18.29
CA GLN A 612 -9.51 25.77 19.74
C GLN A 612 -8.18 25.41 20.44
N LEU A 613 -7.45 24.40 19.94
CA LEU A 613 -6.13 24.05 20.46
C LEU A 613 -5.05 25.05 20.05
N GLN A 614 -5.08 25.58 18.83
CA GLN A 614 -4.15 26.59 18.34
C GLN A 614 -4.21 27.92 19.12
N ALA A 615 -5.34 28.20 19.79
CA ALA A 615 -5.48 29.32 20.72
C ALA A 615 -4.80 29.09 22.10
N LYS A 616 -4.39 27.85 22.40
CA LYS A 616 -3.69 27.43 23.63
C LYS A 616 -2.23 27.02 23.37
N TYR A 617 -1.98 26.34 22.26
CA TYR A 617 -0.70 25.83 21.80
C TYR A 617 -0.30 26.58 20.52
N THR A 618 0.34 27.74 20.69
CA THR A 618 0.78 28.60 19.58
C THR A 618 2.05 28.12 18.90
N ASP A 619 2.77 27.22 19.56
CA ASP A 619 4.04 26.60 19.19
C ASP A 619 3.89 25.21 18.53
N VAL A 620 2.71 24.59 18.63
CA VAL A 620 2.43 23.29 18.00
C VAL A 620 2.08 23.48 16.52
N GLU A 621 2.74 22.71 15.67
CA GLU A 621 2.51 22.58 14.22
C GLU A 621 1.35 21.61 13.96
N PHE A 622 0.41 22.00 13.10
CA PHE A 622 -0.73 21.18 12.69
C PHE A 622 -0.67 20.92 11.18
N ALA A 623 -0.35 19.68 10.82
CA ALA A 623 -0.25 19.21 9.43
C ALA A 623 -1.50 18.42 9.02
N TYR A 624 -1.87 18.49 7.74
CA TYR A 624 -2.78 17.54 7.12
C TYR A 624 -2.00 16.63 6.16
N THR A 625 -2.19 15.33 6.26
CA THR A 625 -1.74 14.35 5.26
C THR A 625 -2.94 13.91 4.44
N LEU A 626 -2.82 13.99 3.11
CA LEU A 626 -3.95 13.84 2.18
C LEU A 626 -3.56 13.05 0.90
N PRO A 627 -4.46 12.20 0.37
CA PRO A 627 -4.30 11.57 -0.95
C PRO A 627 -4.22 12.59 -2.10
N VAL A 628 -3.34 12.31 -3.06
CA VAL A 628 -3.14 13.09 -4.29
C VAL A 628 -3.12 12.19 -5.52
N LEU A 629 -3.33 12.79 -6.68
CA LEU A 629 -2.87 12.27 -7.97
C LEU A 629 -1.64 13.07 -8.41
N THR A 630 -0.98 12.66 -9.48
CA THR A 630 -0.04 13.50 -10.27
C THR A 630 -0.63 14.86 -10.66
N THR A 631 -1.97 14.97 -10.69
CA THR A 631 -2.71 16.22 -10.93
C THR A 631 -3.01 17.06 -9.68
N GLY A 632 -2.49 16.67 -8.51
CA GLY A 632 -2.67 17.32 -7.20
C GLY A 632 -3.72 16.66 -6.32
N LEU A 633 -4.17 17.37 -5.29
CA LEU A 633 -5.26 16.95 -4.40
C LEU A 633 -6.56 16.69 -5.17
N THR A 634 -7.31 15.71 -4.69
CA THR A 634 -8.70 15.46 -5.08
C THR A 634 -9.61 16.62 -4.65
N GLN A 635 -10.84 16.69 -5.19
CA GLN A 635 -11.79 17.73 -4.78
C GLN A 635 -12.13 17.66 -3.29
N ASP A 636 -12.23 16.44 -2.73
CA ASP A 636 -12.46 16.24 -1.30
C ASP A 636 -11.28 16.78 -0.46
N GLY A 637 -10.04 16.55 -0.88
CA GLY A 637 -8.83 17.10 -0.24
C GLY A 637 -8.81 18.64 -0.27
N ILE A 638 -9.13 19.23 -1.41
CA ILE A 638 -9.29 20.69 -1.56
C ILE A 638 -10.37 21.23 -0.62
N ASP A 639 -11.49 20.50 -0.46
CA ASP A 639 -12.61 20.95 0.38
C ASP A 639 -12.34 20.79 1.88
N ILE A 640 -11.52 19.82 2.32
CA ILE A 640 -10.96 19.79 3.68
C ILE A 640 -10.18 21.07 3.98
N LEU A 641 -9.31 21.52 3.07
CA LEU A 641 -8.52 22.75 3.25
C LEU A 641 -9.42 23.99 3.31
N LYS A 642 -10.43 24.11 2.42
CA LYS A 642 -11.41 25.21 2.44
C LYS A 642 -12.22 25.23 3.74
N VAL A 643 -12.75 24.08 4.15
CA VAL A 643 -13.56 23.94 5.38
C VAL A 643 -12.73 24.28 6.62
N SER A 644 -11.48 23.82 6.67
CA SER A 644 -10.57 24.09 7.77
C SER A 644 -10.30 25.59 7.93
N LYS A 645 -9.88 26.24 6.83
CA LYS A 645 -9.68 27.70 6.79
C LYS A 645 -10.96 28.47 7.13
N ALA A 646 -12.13 28.04 6.65
CA ALA A 646 -13.41 28.69 6.92
C ALA A 646 -13.85 28.59 8.40
N ASN A 647 -13.35 27.60 9.14
CA ASN A 647 -13.59 27.42 10.57
C ASN A 647 -12.44 27.94 11.46
N GLY A 648 -11.49 28.69 10.89
CA GLY A 648 -10.42 29.37 11.63
C GLY A 648 -9.21 28.50 11.98
N MET A 649 -9.12 27.27 11.48
CA MET A 649 -7.92 26.45 11.62
C MET A 649 -6.79 27.03 10.77
N ARG A 650 -5.65 27.30 11.41
CA ARG A 650 -4.35 27.49 10.77
C ARG A 650 -3.88 26.13 10.26
N ILE A 651 -3.32 26.08 9.06
CA ILE A 651 -2.74 24.85 8.47
C ILE A 651 -1.27 25.17 8.21
N ASP A 652 -0.37 24.50 8.91
CA ASP A 652 1.06 24.83 8.84
C ASP A 652 1.74 24.10 7.68
N VAL A 653 1.36 22.83 7.49
CA VAL A 653 1.84 21.95 6.41
C VAL A 653 0.67 21.21 5.78
N VAL A 654 0.69 21.09 4.46
CA VAL A 654 -0.16 20.17 3.68
C VAL A 654 0.75 19.09 3.12
N SER A 655 0.85 17.98 3.83
CA SER A 655 1.57 16.79 3.40
C SER A 655 0.75 16.02 2.36
N ILE A 656 1.44 15.45 1.37
CA ILE A 656 0.82 14.67 0.31
C ILE A 656 1.33 13.23 0.31
N MET A 657 0.41 12.29 0.18
CA MET A 657 0.72 10.89 -0.08
C MET A 657 0.99 10.71 -1.57
N ALA A 658 2.26 10.87 -1.94
CA ALA A 658 2.77 10.78 -3.31
C ALA A 658 2.95 9.31 -3.73
N MET A 659 1.83 8.59 -3.73
CA MET A 659 1.74 7.13 -3.85
C MET A 659 0.39 6.75 -4.48
N ASP A 660 0.30 5.51 -4.97
CA ASP A 660 -0.96 4.85 -5.34
C ASP A 660 -1.87 5.70 -6.23
N TYR A 661 -1.33 6.09 -7.38
CA TYR A 661 -2.02 6.94 -8.35
C TYR A 661 -3.05 6.17 -9.19
N TYR A 662 -2.98 4.83 -9.19
CA TYR A 662 -3.80 3.90 -9.98
C TYR A 662 -3.80 4.23 -11.49
N GLN A 663 -2.66 4.74 -11.97
CA GLN A 663 -2.46 5.22 -13.34
C GLN A 663 -1.35 4.47 -14.09
N GLY A 664 -0.58 3.62 -13.39
CA GLY A 664 0.54 2.91 -13.98
C GLY A 664 1.72 3.83 -14.26
N ILE A 665 1.97 4.76 -13.33
CA ILE A 665 3.07 5.72 -13.42
C ILE A 665 4.42 4.97 -13.38
N GLU A 666 5.24 5.16 -14.43
CA GLU A 666 6.54 4.49 -14.59
C GLU A 666 7.66 5.27 -13.87
N ASP A 667 7.70 6.60 -13.98
CA ASP A 667 8.53 7.52 -13.17
C ASP A 667 7.69 8.07 -12.00
N MET A 668 7.87 7.46 -10.83
CA MET A 668 7.12 7.78 -9.61
C MET A 668 7.67 9.02 -8.90
N GLY A 669 8.95 9.35 -9.09
CA GLY A 669 9.58 10.57 -8.60
C GLY A 669 9.00 11.80 -9.28
N GLN A 670 8.88 11.79 -10.61
CA GLN A 670 8.29 12.89 -11.36
C GLN A 670 6.78 12.94 -11.11
N GLY A 671 6.13 11.79 -10.89
CA GLY A 671 4.77 11.73 -10.36
C GLY A 671 4.61 12.47 -9.03
N ALA A 672 5.54 12.30 -8.09
CA ALA A 672 5.56 12.99 -6.80
C ALA A 672 5.88 14.50 -6.92
N ILE A 673 6.77 14.87 -7.83
CA ILE A 673 7.12 16.27 -8.14
C ILE A 673 5.91 16.99 -8.76
N ASP A 674 5.24 16.38 -9.74
CA ASP A 674 4.03 16.91 -10.38
C ASP A 674 2.91 17.07 -9.34
N ALA A 675 2.62 16.03 -8.55
CA ALA A 675 1.65 16.06 -7.47
C ALA A 675 1.93 17.21 -6.48
N THR A 676 3.21 17.45 -6.15
CA THR A 676 3.65 18.57 -5.29
C THR A 676 3.36 19.92 -5.94
N LEU A 677 3.78 20.14 -7.19
CA LEU A 677 3.61 21.42 -7.90
C LEU A 677 2.13 21.76 -8.13
N LYS A 678 1.28 20.76 -8.42
CA LYS A 678 -0.18 20.95 -8.52
C LYS A 678 -0.78 21.23 -7.15
N THR A 679 -0.40 20.50 -6.11
CA THR A 679 -0.94 20.71 -4.76
C THR A 679 -0.57 22.09 -4.22
N LEU A 680 0.68 22.52 -4.37
CA LEU A 680 1.11 23.88 -4.04
C LEU A 680 0.24 24.93 -4.74
N SER A 681 -0.03 24.74 -6.03
CA SER A 681 -0.92 25.63 -6.79
C SER A 681 -2.36 25.65 -6.25
N GLN A 682 -2.90 24.51 -5.82
CA GLN A 682 -4.24 24.40 -5.20
C GLN A 682 -4.28 25.03 -3.80
N VAL A 683 -3.29 24.76 -2.93
CA VAL A 683 -3.14 25.34 -1.59
C VAL A 683 -3.09 26.87 -1.66
N ARG A 684 -2.24 27.41 -2.54
CA ARG A 684 -2.14 28.86 -2.79
C ARG A 684 -3.45 29.43 -3.38
N SER A 685 -4.21 28.64 -4.15
CA SER A 685 -5.54 29.03 -4.68
C SER A 685 -6.67 29.03 -3.64
N VAL A 686 -6.58 28.19 -2.60
CA VAL A 686 -7.41 28.31 -1.38
C VAL A 686 -6.97 29.54 -0.54
N GLY A 687 -5.83 30.13 -0.87
CA GLY A 687 -5.23 31.28 -0.18
C GLY A 687 -4.57 30.87 1.13
N LEU A 688 -3.90 29.72 1.14
CA LEU A 688 -3.08 29.25 2.25
C LEU A 688 -1.60 29.42 1.88
N ASP A 689 -0.79 29.78 2.89
CA ASP A 689 0.66 29.94 2.86
C ASP A 689 1.42 28.69 3.33
N ALA A 690 0.71 27.67 3.84
CA ALA A 690 1.22 26.35 4.22
C ALA A 690 2.26 25.77 3.25
N LYS A 691 3.30 25.12 3.80
CA LYS A 691 4.30 24.38 3.03
C LYS A 691 3.79 22.98 2.64
N ILE A 692 4.47 22.31 1.72
CA ILE A 692 4.18 20.92 1.33
C ILE A 692 5.12 19.93 2.05
N GLY A 693 4.58 18.88 2.65
CA GLY A 693 5.33 17.67 3.00
C GLY A 693 5.16 16.62 1.91
N ILE A 694 6.17 15.80 1.60
CA ILE A 694 6.06 14.79 0.54
C ILE A 694 6.32 13.40 1.11
N ILE A 695 5.33 12.51 0.96
CA ILE A 695 5.31 11.16 1.53
C ILE A 695 5.16 10.14 0.38
N PRO A 696 6.24 9.66 -0.25
CA PRO A 696 6.19 8.51 -1.15
C PRO A 696 6.01 7.19 -0.38
N MET A 697 5.41 6.19 -1.03
CA MET A 697 5.41 4.81 -0.55
C MET A 697 6.58 4.06 -1.21
N ILE A 698 7.60 3.72 -0.44
CA ILE A 698 8.86 3.20 -1.01
C ILE A 698 8.73 1.78 -1.58
N GLY A 699 9.44 1.49 -2.68
CA GLY A 699 9.35 0.22 -3.37
C GLY A 699 7.97 -0.04 -3.99
N VAL A 700 7.46 -1.26 -3.86
CA VAL A 700 6.20 -1.69 -4.49
C VAL A 700 5.00 -1.06 -3.78
N ASN A 701 4.19 -0.35 -4.56
CA ASN A 701 2.91 0.26 -4.17
C ASN A 701 1.77 -0.77 -4.05
N ASP A 702 0.59 -0.32 -3.59
CA ASP A 702 -0.63 -1.13 -3.51
C ASP A 702 -1.26 -1.38 -4.90
N THR A 703 -0.79 -0.68 -5.94
CA THR A 703 -1.30 -0.81 -7.30
C THR A 703 -0.80 -2.07 -8.03
N THR A 704 -1.69 -2.66 -8.82
CA THR A 704 -1.46 -3.93 -9.54
C THR A 704 -1.76 -3.78 -11.02
N ALA A 705 -1.27 -4.72 -11.84
CA ALA A 705 -1.60 -4.79 -13.26
C ALA A 705 -3.12 -4.90 -13.58
N GLY A 706 -3.96 -5.20 -12.58
CA GLY A 706 -5.42 -5.17 -12.71
C GLY A 706 -6.09 -3.84 -12.34
N THR A 707 -5.34 -2.86 -11.83
CA THR A 707 -5.85 -1.61 -11.22
C THR A 707 -5.15 -0.36 -11.76
N GLY A 708 -4.79 -0.35 -13.05
CA GLY A 708 -4.15 0.79 -13.75
C GLY A 708 -2.71 0.53 -14.17
N GLY A 709 -1.98 -0.31 -13.44
CA GLY A 709 -0.58 -0.62 -13.66
C GLY A 709 0.09 -0.97 -12.32
N LYS A 710 1.34 -1.42 -12.35
CA LYS A 710 2.12 -1.65 -11.13
C LYS A 710 3.08 -0.48 -10.94
N GLU A 711 2.77 0.39 -9.99
CA GLU A 711 3.65 1.48 -9.59
C GLU A 711 4.74 0.96 -8.62
N ILE A 712 5.95 1.51 -8.72
CA ILE A 712 7.08 1.16 -7.87
C ILE A 712 7.92 2.42 -7.65
N PHE A 713 7.94 2.95 -6.42
CA PHE A 713 8.85 4.05 -6.07
C PHE A 713 10.25 3.50 -5.79
N THR A 714 11.16 3.61 -6.76
CA THR A 714 12.51 3.06 -6.68
C THR A 714 13.50 3.98 -5.95
N VAL A 715 14.74 3.50 -5.78
CA VAL A 715 15.87 4.29 -5.27
C VAL A 715 16.19 5.49 -6.18
N GLU A 716 15.92 5.38 -7.48
CA GLU A 716 16.11 6.42 -8.49
C GLU A 716 15.11 7.57 -8.28
N ASP A 717 13.82 7.23 -8.12
CA ASP A 717 12.75 8.15 -7.74
C ASP A 717 13.03 8.89 -6.42
N ALA A 718 13.61 8.18 -5.44
CA ALA A 718 14.00 8.76 -4.15
C ALA A 718 15.04 9.88 -4.31
N TYR A 719 16.04 9.68 -5.17
CA TYR A 719 17.06 10.68 -5.48
C TYR A 719 16.51 11.85 -6.29
N GLN A 720 15.67 11.57 -7.29
CA GLN A 720 15.05 12.57 -8.15
C GLN A 720 14.13 13.50 -7.32
N LEU A 721 13.29 12.92 -6.45
CA LEU A 721 12.45 13.65 -5.50
C LEU A 721 13.28 14.43 -4.47
N MET A 722 14.31 13.82 -3.88
CA MET A 722 15.22 14.52 -2.96
C MET A 722 15.85 15.75 -3.58
N ALA A 723 16.20 15.67 -4.87
CA ALA A 723 16.84 16.76 -5.55
C ALA A 723 15.87 17.92 -5.86
N PHE A 724 14.59 17.63 -6.10
CA PHE A 724 13.54 18.65 -6.15
C PHE A 724 13.25 19.29 -4.78
N ALA A 725 13.43 18.55 -3.69
CA ALA A 725 13.11 18.98 -2.33
C ALA A 725 14.23 19.77 -1.63
N ASP A 726 15.49 19.36 -1.78
CA ASP A 726 16.64 19.92 -1.05
C ASP A 726 16.90 21.40 -1.38
N GLY A 727 16.60 22.28 -0.40
CA GLY A 727 16.67 23.75 -0.52
C GLY A 727 15.41 24.42 -1.06
N ASN A 728 14.34 23.66 -1.36
CA ASN A 728 13.09 24.19 -1.92
C ASN A 728 12.25 24.89 -0.83
N PRO A 729 12.02 26.22 -0.90
CA PRO A 729 11.42 26.97 0.19
C PRO A 729 9.95 26.61 0.46
N ASP A 730 9.21 26.12 -0.54
CA ASP A 730 7.81 25.69 -0.39
C ASP A 730 7.67 24.26 0.18
N VAL A 731 8.76 23.48 0.25
CA VAL A 731 8.78 22.15 0.88
C VAL A 731 9.16 22.25 2.36
N SER A 732 8.38 21.60 3.23
CA SER A 732 8.60 21.50 4.68
C SER A 732 9.52 20.33 5.02
N HIS A 733 9.17 19.13 4.56
CA HIS A 733 9.85 17.89 4.90
C HIS A 733 9.65 16.83 3.84
N ILE A 734 10.53 15.82 3.88
CA ILE A 734 10.30 14.53 3.25
C ILE A 734 9.92 13.51 4.33
N SER A 735 9.12 12.54 3.95
CA SER A 735 8.78 11.37 4.76
C SER A 735 8.81 10.13 3.84
N MET A 736 8.30 9.00 4.31
CA MET A 736 7.98 7.85 3.49
C MET A 736 7.02 6.92 4.25
N TRP A 737 6.19 6.17 3.51
CA TRP A 737 5.51 4.99 4.02
C TRP A 737 6.32 3.73 3.66
N SER A 738 7.04 3.08 4.58
CA SER A 738 7.28 3.42 6.00
C SER A 738 8.66 2.89 6.41
N ILE A 739 9.18 3.26 7.59
CA ILE A 739 10.50 2.80 8.04
C ILE A 739 10.61 1.27 8.22
N GLY A 740 9.49 0.59 8.50
CA GLY A 740 9.42 -0.87 8.53
C GLY A 740 9.57 -1.52 7.15
N ARG A 741 9.33 -0.76 6.08
CA ARG A 741 9.43 -1.20 4.68
C ARG A 741 10.80 -0.93 4.05
N ASP A 742 11.70 -0.22 4.70
CA ASP A 742 13.02 0.15 4.15
C ASP A 742 14.05 -0.99 4.25
N HIS A 743 13.65 -2.15 3.75
CA HIS A 743 14.34 -3.44 3.79
C HIS A 743 14.15 -4.18 2.46
N PRO A 744 15.10 -5.04 2.05
CA PRO A 744 14.94 -5.91 0.88
C PRO A 744 13.78 -6.89 1.04
N GLY A 745 13.11 -7.22 -0.06
CA GLY A 745 12.06 -8.23 -0.09
C GLY A 745 11.40 -8.36 -1.46
N THR A 746 10.27 -9.07 -1.52
CA THR A 746 9.55 -9.35 -2.78
C THR A 746 8.06 -9.13 -2.63
N GLY A 747 7.49 -8.28 -3.49
CA GLY A 747 6.07 -7.94 -3.46
C GLY A 747 5.68 -6.98 -2.33
N LEU A 748 4.40 -6.65 -2.26
CA LEU A 748 3.84 -5.75 -1.25
C LEU A 748 3.96 -6.35 0.17
N SER A 749 4.48 -5.57 1.12
CA SER A 749 4.62 -5.96 2.52
C SER A 749 4.67 -4.72 3.43
N PRO A 750 4.18 -4.80 4.68
CA PRO A 750 4.41 -3.77 5.71
C PRO A 750 5.82 -3.83 6.32
N SER A 751 6.58 -4.90 6.07
CA SER A 751 7.92 -5.14 6.65
C SER A 751 9.05 -5.29 5.62
N ALA A 752 8.79 -4.94 4.36
CA ALA A 752 9.77 -4.91 3.28
C ALA A 752 9.27 -4.06 2.10
N SER A 753 10.20 -3.56 1.29
CA SER A 753 9.93 -2.67 0.15
C SER A 753 9.37 -3.41 -1.07
N GLY A 754 9.58 -4.72 -1.16
CA GLY A 754 9.32 -5.48 -2.39
C GLY A 754 10.39 -5.31 -3.48
N LEU A 755 11.47 -4.57 -3.19
CA LEU A 755 12.70 -4.51 -3.99
C LEU A 755 13.72 -5.53 -3.43
N ALA A 756 14.19 -6.45 -4.26
CA ALA A 756 14.99 -7.59 -3.78
C ALA A 756 16.44 -7.20 -3.41
N ASP A 757 17.05 -6.29 -4.17
CA ASP A 757 18.47 -5.90 -4.05
C ASP A 757 18.72 -4.69 -3.13
N LEU A 758 17.65 -4.12 -2.56
CA LEU A 758 17.70 -2.93 -1.69
C LEU A 758 18.55 -3.17 -0.44
N GLN A 759 19.41 -2.23 -0.09
CA GLN A 759 20.15 -2.29 1.17
C GLN A 759 19.24 -1.89 2.34
N HIS A 760 19.44 -2.47 3.52
CA HIS A 760 18.67 -2.06 4.71
C HIS A 760 18.88 -0.57 5.01
N TYR A 761 17.77 0.15 5.18
CA TYR A 761 17.70 1.60 5.39
C TYR A 761 18.26 2.42 4.23
N GLU A 762 18.06 2.03 2.98
CA GLU A 762 18.60 2.74 1.81
C GLU A 762 17.82 4.01 1.49
N PHE A 763 16.48 3.96 1.50
CA PHE A 763 15.65 5.16 1.33
C PHE A 763 15.88 6.16 2.47
N SER A 764 16.04 5.67 3.70
CA SER A 764 16.36 6.47 4.88
C SER A 764 17.63 7.30 4.70
N LYS A 765 18.71 6.69 4.20
CA LYS A 765 20.01 7.37 3.96
C LYS A 765 19.92 8.44 2.86
N ILE A 766 18.98 8.28 1.93
CA ILE A 766 18.73 9.23 0.84
C ILE A 766 17.91 10.42 1.36
N PHE A 767 16.81 10.15 2.04
CA PHE A 767 15.91 11.18 2.55
C PHE A 767 16.48 11.95 3.76
N SER A 768 17.34 11.33 4.58
CA SER A 768 18.02 12.00 5.71
C SER A 768 19.10 13.02 5.31
N ALA A 769 19.29 13.28 4.00
CA ALA A 769 20.36 14.14 3.48
C ALA A 769 19.93 15.60 3.18
N ILE A 770 18.68 15.96 3.49
CA ILE A 770 18.07 17.28 3.26
C ILE A 770 18.73 18.35 4.17
#